data_AF-A0A8J3PDY0-F1
#
_entry.id   AF-A0A8J3PDY0-F1
#
_cell.length_a   1.000
_cell.length_b   1.000
_cell.length_c   1.000
_cell.angle_alpha   90.00
_cell.angle_beta   90.00
_cell.angle_gamma   90.00
#
_symmetry.space_group_name_H-M   'P 1'
#
loop_
_entity.id
_entity.type
_entity.pdbx_description
1 polymer ?
#
loop_
_entity_poly.entity_id
_entity_poly.type
_entity_poly.pdbx_seq_one_letter_code
_entity_poly.pdbx_strand_id
1 'polypeptide(L)'
;MLARRRAYSAKGLLTAAAAAALISTTLLVGLASYSGAVIEAGARAAVAAAPPDERAVQVRLPSRTGGSGWSSSGAEVDKSFSAASWGETDTKLRQAFATRFGDTDLTVSSAGYASGLRFTGDTGSATPDSYGVVYARVMFLDELAEHSRLVSGDWPVAGSRQVVVGEAAAQALGLTTGSEIPLANGITKKNERVTVSGVFAMKDEDDPYWLLVPEMANGVETGRSTYGPLVLPREDFFAGWSYLGNSGWVVTPDLSRAEVSQLTAARAAVSSLNEVPKELGFGEGGQAGTHLERLVDRIQQASLVGRSDLLTPLLLISILGGYALLLLAALLTEGRRAETALLRARGASRGQLTGLAAREALLIAAPGAVLAPLLIVPLLGLVKRLPALSSVSLNLEAGITPTTIIVAAAAGLGCVLAMLLPAMRGGGTYVADLAARSRPSRVAAAQRTGLDLALIGFAVLAWFQLQQYDSPLSGVAGQLGIDPMLAAAGPLGVLAGAVLALRLLPPLTRLLERLVDRRPWFAAQLGVWQAGRRPHAGPVLLLALAVAVSTLAWTLAATARQSQIDQADHTAGADLRLVESAWSVPPLRMDQVGELPGVTSAVPAWRVRMETGEKATPTTALAIDMAAAGDVLRLRSDLGDVRALLAAGAPESSRQPGMDLPAGATALRGSVRITSPFGEFMERPREATFALLTDVHGAVHRLSLAGGTGTDPYAFEIPLPRTAGMRLTGFAVDGPEMPTGLPIVWQLKGLATVGAGGSAAPLNLDAGGTAWALPALAADGTMSVKGNTARVQMLVVDSYRHLRYSFTARPDSDRVVVPVLATAEALAALHTTVGAKLTIPLWSSATDVHVIGQIGALPGDMEQAALLVDMPALSKHLQQTGWRPPNVAEWWVQTDPAMHAQAAAGAAPLEGLQVIDRKALAVHAADDPFGAGARIALFIAALGAILLALVGVAVDVRATARRRVAELAVLNTLGATPNLLARALMFEQAFLAGLGVTVGLAVGMLVARTTGPLVILTPSASRPVPPALTTTDWWPVLGTAAALLALTLVMAGLVATTMRQRLAAAQLRIGADR
;
A
#
# COMPACT_ATOMS: atom_id res chain seq x y z
N MET A 1 26.08 -15.21 -53.26
CA MET A 1 25.18 -16.35 -53.62
C MET A 1 25.07 -17.45 -52.57
N LEU A 2 26.17 -18.08 -52.12
CA LEU A 2 26.17 -19.35 -51.38
C LEU A 2 25.17 -19.41 -50.19
N ALA A 3 25.19 -18.42 -49.30
CA ALA A 3 24.26 -18.33 -48.17
C ALA A 3 22.77 -18.34 -48.57
N ARG A 4 22.38 -17.81 -49.74
CA ARG A 4 20.98 -17.82 -50.22
C ARG A 4 20.52 -19.23 -50.61
N ARG A 5 21.38 -20.01 -51.30
CA ARG A 5 21.08 -21.43 -51.61
C ARG A 5 21.02 -22.27 -50.32
N ARG A 6 21.91 -21.98 -49.37
CA ARG A 6 21.94 -22.60 -48.04
C ARG A 6 20.68 -22.34 -47.22
N ALA A 7 20.19 -21.10 -47.20
CA ALA A 7 18.93 -20.76 -46.54
C ALA A 7 17.73 -21.48 -47.17
N TYR A 8 17.74 -21.70 -48.50
CA TYR A 8 16.66 -22.40 -49.20
C TYR A 8 16.53 -23.89 -48.83
N SER A 9 17.59 -24.57 -48.40
CA SER A 9 17.50 -25.97 -47.92
C SER A 9 16.91 -26.07 -46.50
N ALA A 10 17.12 -25.03 -45.68
CA ALA A 10 16.81 -25.01 -44.26
C ALA A 10 15.58 -24.15 -43.89
N LYS A 11 14.81 -23.63 -44.88
CA LYS A 11 13.72 -22.65 -44.70
C LYS A 11 12.89 -22.85 -43.42
N GLY A 12 12.33 -24.04 -43.21
CA GLY A 12 11.43 -24.31 -42.07
C GLY A 12 12.08 -24.29 -40.68
N LEU A 13 13.41 -24.38 -40.57
CA LEU A 13 14.13 -24.16 -39.31
C LEU A 13 14.52 -22.69 -39.16
N LEU A 14 14.86 -22.01 -40.25
CA LEU A 14 15.23 -20.59 -40.26
C LEU A 14 14.02 -19.67 -40.01
N THR A 15 12.85 -20.00 -40.56
CA THR A 15 11.61 -19.27 -40.27
C THR A 15 11.18 -19.43 -38.81
N ALA A 16 11.40 -20.60 -38.21
CA ALA A 16 11.11 -20.82 -36.80
C ALA A 16 12.13 -20.15 -35.88
N ALA A 17 13.42 -20.11 -36.27
CA ALA A 17 14.43 -19.30 -35.57
C ALA A 17 14.11 -17.80 -35.65
N ALA A 18 13.64 -17.30 -36.81
CA ALA A 18 13.16 -15.93 -36.96
C ALA A 18 11.91 -15.65 -36.12
N ALA A 19 10.96 -16.59 -36.06
CA ALA A 19 9.78 -16.47 -35.20
C ALA A 19 10.17 -16.45 -33.71
N ALA A 20 11.03 -17.34 -33.25
CA ALA A 20 11.49 -17.37 -31.86
C ALA A 20 12.31 -16.11 -31.49
N ALA A 21 13.17 -15.62 -32.40
CA ALA A 21 13.93 -14.39 -32.19
C ALA A 21 13.02 -13.14 -32.19
N LEU A 22 12.03 -13.08 -33.09
CA LEU A 22 11.03 -12.01 -33.09
C LEU A 22 10.19 -12.03 -31.82
N ILE A 23 9.61 -13.19 -31.45
CA ILE A 23 8.81 -13.35 -30.23
C ILE A 23 9.63 -12.95 -28.99
N SER A 24 10.86 -13.46 -28.85
CA SER A 24 11.71 -13.13 -27.70
C SER A 24 12.04 -11.63 -27.63
N THR A 25 12.47 -11.02 -28.74
CA THR A 25 12.78 -9.58 -28.78
C THR A 25 11.53 -8.73 -28.55
N THR A 26 10.41 -9.02 -29.20
CA THR A 26 9.15 -8.28 -29.01
C THR A 26 8.61 -8.39 -27.58
N LEU A 27 8.73 -9.56 -26.93
CA LEU A 27 8.36 -9.72 -25.52
C LEU A 27 9.28 -8.92 -24.59
N LEU A 28 10.60 -8.98 -24.77
CA LEU A 28 11.56 -8.27 -23.92
C LEU A 28 11.46 -6.75 -24.06
N VAL A 29 11.33 -6.24 -25.30
CA VAL A 29 11.19 -4.81 -25.55
C VAL A 29 9.80 -4.32 -25.15
N GLY A 30 8.76 -5.13 -25.36
CA GLY A 30 7.39 -4.85 -24.89
C GLY A 30 7.32 -4.77 -23.38
N LEU A 31 7.98 -5.68 -22.65
CA LEU A 31 8.06 -5.67 -21.20
C LEU A 31 8.90 -4.50 -20.66
N ALA A 32 9.96 -4.10 -21.35
CA ALA A 32 10.73 -2.90 -21.00
C ALA A 32 9.93 -1.59 -21.22
N SER A 33 9.16 -1.49 -22.31
CA SER A 33 8.21 -0.40 -22.55
C SER A 33 7.11 -0.36 -21.50
N TYR A 34 6.54 -1.53 -21.19
CA TYR A 34 5.53 -1.72 -20.14
C TYR A 34 6.04 -1.29 -18.76
N SER A 35 7.30 -1.61 -18.42
CA SER A 35 7.94 -1.20 -17.17
C SER A 35 8.01 0.32 -17.01
N GLY A 36 8.38 1.06 -18.06
CA GLY A 36 8.35 2.53 -18.04
C GLY A 36 6.96 3.09 -17.76
N ALA A 37 5.93 2.59 -18.46
CA ALA A 37 4.55 3.03 -18.30
C ALA A 37 3.95 2.68 -16.93
N VAL A 38 4.33 1.54 -16.33
CA VAL A 38 3.95 1.16 -14.95
C VAL A 38 4.56 2.13 -13.94
N ILE A 39 5.84 2.48 -14.09
CA ILE A 39 6.54 3.38 -13.17
C ILE A 39 5.95 4.79 -13.25
N GLU A 40 5.67 5.31 -14.45
CA GLU A 40 5.05 6.63 -14.63
C GLU A 40 3.62 6.64 -14.05
N ALA A 41 2.80 5.64 -14.35
CA ALA A 41 1.45 5.54 -13.79
C ALA A 41 1.46 5.40 -12.26
N GLY A 42 2.41 4.65 -11.72
CA GLY A 42 2.62 4.48 -10.28
C GLY A 42 3.09 5.76 -9.58
N ALA A 43 3.95 6.57 -10.23
CA ALA A 43 4.29 7.90 -9.75
C ALA A 43 3.06 8.83 -9.73
N ARG A 44 2.28 8.86 -10.82
CA ARG A 44 1.01 9.62 -10.89
C ARG A 44 0.02 9.20 -9.79
N ALA A 45 -0.13 7.90 -9.54
CA ALA A 45 -1.00 7.39 -8.47
C ALA A 45 -0.46 7.73 -7.07
N ALA A 46 0.86 7.63 -6.84
CA ALA A 46 1.47 7.98 -5.56
C ALA A 46 1.38 9.47 -5.23
N VAL A 47 1.43 10.36 -6.24
CA VAL A 47 1.16 11.80 -6.09
C VAL A 47 -0.33 12.04 -5.82
N ALA A 48 -1.23 11.45 -6.61
CA ALA A 48 -2.68 11.64 -6.44
C ALA A 48 -3.20 11.13 -5.08
N ALA A 49 -2.62 10.06 -4.54
CA ALA A 49 -2.97 9.51 -3.23
C ALA A 49 -2.16 10.09 -2.05
N ALA A 50 -1.32 11.10 -2.28
CA ALA A 50 -0.61 11.79 -1.20
C ALA A 50 -1.48 12.92 -0.62
N PRO A 51 -1.50 13.11 0.72
CA PRO A 51 -2.20 14.22 1.32
C PRO A 51 -1.58 15.57 0.89
N PRO A 52 -2.31 16.69 0.97
CA PRO A 52 -1.89 17.93 0.32
C PRO A 52 -0.57 18.51 0.89
N ASP A 53 -0.28 18.28 2.17
CA ASP A 53 0.95 18.68 2.86
C ASP A 53 2.21 17.91 2.42
N GLU A 54 2.04 16.69 1.91
CA GLU A 54 3.10 15.93 1.24
C GLU A 54 3.26 16.32 -0.25
N ARG A 55 2.34 17.09 -0.83
CA ARG A 55 2.39 17.55 -2.23
C ARG A 55 2.97 18.95 -2.43
N ALA A 56 3.05 19.78 -1.38
CA ALA A 56 3.45 21.19 -1.53
C ALA A 56 4.37 21.71 -0.41
N VAL A 57 5.06 22.81 -0.70
CA VAL A 57 5.83 23.59 0.27
C VAL A 57 5.00 24.80 0.71
N GLN A 58 4.75 24.91 2.01
CA GLN A 58 4.16 26.10 2.62
C GLN A 58 5.27 27.08 3.00
N VAL A 59 5.10 28.35 2.66
CA VAL A 59 5.97 29.45 3.12
C VAL A 59 5.08 30.52 3.75
N ARG A 60 5.39 30.93 4.99
CA ARG A 60 4.72 32.03 5.69
C ARG A 60 5.76 33.07 6.11
N LEU A 61 5.60 34.30 5.60
CA LEU A 61 6.48 35.43 5.90
C LEU A 61 5.66 36.54 6.60
N PRO A 62 6.22 37.25 7.59
CA PRO A 62 5.58 38.43 8.15
C PRO A 62 5.60 39.55 7.10
N SER A 63 4.53 40.36 7.01
CA SER A 63 4.42 41.37 5.93
C SER A 63 5.31 42.62 6.12
N ARG A 64 6.48 42.49 6.77
CA ARG A 64 7.45 43.57 7.00
C ARG A 64 8.88 43.06 7.13
N THR A 65 9.77 43.50 6.23
CA THR A 65 11.22 43.29 6.29
C THR A 65 11.89 44.24 7.30
N GLY A 66 11.82 43.89 8.58
CA GLY A 66 12.61 44.50 9.65
C GLY A 66 12.01 45.74 10.34
N GLY A 67 12.57 46.02 11.52
CA GLY A 67 12.19 47.14 12.40
C GLY A 67 11.07 46.81 13.39
N SER A 68 11.39 46.77 14.69
CA SER A 68 10.49 46.42 15.80
C SER A 68 9.47 47.53 16.17
N GLY A 69 8.99 48.29 15.19
CA GLY A 69 8.16 49.48 15.38
C GLY A 69 6.66 49.20 15.27
N TRP A 70 5.99 48.90 16.38
CA TRP A 70 4.54 48.93 16.50
C TRP A 70 4.03 50.38 16.49
N SER A 71 4.09 51.06 15.34
CA SER A 71 3.53 52.40 15.20
C SER A 71 2.00 52.34 15.17
N SER A 72 1.36 52.78 16.25
CA SER A 72 -0.11 52.80 16.39
C SER A 72 -0.78 53.97 15.65
N SER A 73 0.00 54.87 15.05
CA SER A 73 -0.50 55.96 14.19
C SER A 73 -0.73 55.45 12.77
N GLY A 74 -1.99 55.16 12.43
CA GLY A 74 -2.44 54.82 11.07
C GLY A 74 -2.36 55.97 10.03
N ALA A 75 -1.38 56.86 10.19
CA ALA A 75 -1.06 57.99 9.32
C ALA A 75 0.28 57.83 8.59
N GLU A 76 1.19 56.96 9.07
CA GLU A 76 2.51 56.72 8.46
C GLU A 76 2.65 55.34 7.78
N VAL A 77 1.58 54.55 7.74
CA VAL A 77 1.55 53.30 6.98
C VAL A 77 1.36 53.61 5.49
N ASP A 78 2.47 53.67 4.75
CA ASP A 78 2.42 53.73 3.30
C ASP A 78 1.90 52.39 2.73
N LYS A 79 0.63 52.43 2.32
CA LYS A 79 -0.09 51.30 1.72
C LYS A 79 0.50 50.89 0.38
N SER A 80 1.00 51.86 -0.40
CA SER A 80 1.61 51.60 -1.71
C SER A 80 2.94 50.86 -1.56
N PHE A 81 3.74 51.24 -0.56
CA PHE A 81 4.95 50.50 -0.17
C PHE A 81 4.62 49.06 0.24
N SER A 82 3.53 48.84 1.00
CA SER A 82 3.13 47.47 1.41
C SER A 82 2.80 46.55 0.23
N ALA A 83 2.10 47.06 -0.79
CA ALA A 83 1.77 46.32 -2.00
C ALA A 83 3.01 46.07 -2.89
N ALA A 84 3.87 47.09 -3.05
CA ALA A 84 5.09 46.98 -3.85
C ALA A 84 6.10 46.00 -3.23
N SER A 85 6.34 46.09 -1.92
CA SER A 85 7.24 45.18 -1.20
C SER A 85 6.73 43.73 -1.20
N TRP A 86 5.41 43.53 -1.14
CA TRP A 86 4.80 42.21 -1.30
C TRP A 86 5.03 41.65 -2.71
N GLY A 87 4.77 42.43 -3.77
CA GLY A 87 4.99 42.00 -5.16
C GLY A 87 6.45 41.70 -5.50
N GLU A 88 7.39 42.45 -4.92
CA GLU A 88 8.83 42.16 -5.01
C GLU A 88 9.18 40.84 -4.31
N THR A 89 8.56 40.57 -3.14
CA THR A 89 8.76 39.33 -2.38
C THR A 89 8.21 38.11 -3.12
N ASP A 90 6.99 38.20 -3.64
CA ASP A 90 6.37 37.14 -4.47
C ASP A 90 7.20 36.85 -5.73
N THR A 91 7.67 37.89 -6.43
CA THR A 91 8.55 37.73 -7.61
C THR A 91 9.86 37.00 -7.25
N LYS A 92 10.52 37.39 -6.16
CA LYS A 92 11.75 36.72 -5.67
C LYS A 92 11.48 35.28 -5.24
N LEU A 93 10.36 35.02 -4.57
CA LEU A 93 9.98 33.68 -4.13
C LEU A 93 9.75 32.75 -5.33
N ARG A 94 8.99 33.18 -6.34
CA ARG A 94 8.79 32.40 -7.58
C ARG A 94 10.13 32.08 -8.27
N GLN A 95 11.05 33.05 -8.35
CA GLN A 95 12.39 32.83 -8.92
C GLN A 95 13.25 31.88 -8.08
N ALA A 96 13.22 32.00 -6.74
CA ALA A 96 13.99 31.15 -5.83
C ALA A 96 13.52 29.69 -5.84
N PHE A 97 12.22 29.45 -6.01
CA PHE A 97 11.65 28.10 -6.15
C PHE A 97 11.87 27.52 -7.56
N ALA A 98 11.69 28.29 -8.63
CA ALA A 98 12.01 27.84 -9.99
C ALA A 98 13.49 27.44 -10.13
N THR A 99 14.41 28.20 -9.54
CA THR A 99 15.85 27.87 -9.53
C THR A 99 16.16 26.58 -8.75
N ARG A 100 15.39 26.27 -7.70
CA ARG A 100 15.58 25.07 -6.86
C ARG A 100 15.02 23.79 -7.47
N PHE A 101 13.86 23.87 -8.12
CA PHE A 101 13.18 22.72 -8.72
C PHE A 101 13.52 22.51 -10.22
N GLY A 102 14.17 23.47 -10.86
CA GLY A 102 14.69 23.36 -12.23
C GLY A 102 13.58 23.21 -13.26
N ASP A 103 13.74 22.27 -14.20
CA ASP A 103 12.77 21.96 -15.25
C ASP A 103 11.53 21.18 -14.73
N THR A 104 11.02 21.53 -13.54
CA THR A 104 9.80 20.95 -12.96
C THR A 104 8.70 22.00 -13.01
N ASP A 105 7.51 21.65 -13.52
CA ASP A 105 6.37 22.57 -13.54
C ASP A 105 5.94 22.91 -12.10
N LEU A 106 5.76 24.19 -11.82
CA LEU A 106 5.45 24.74 -10.49
C LEU A 106 4.18 25.60 -10.56
N THR A 107 3.20 25.29 -9.71
CA THR A 107 2.13 26.22 -9.36
C THR A 107 2.48 26.91 -8.04
N VAL A 108 2.21 28.22 -7.94
CA VAL A 108 2.53 29.05 -6.77
C VAL A 108 1.36 30.00 -6.49
N SER A 109 0.45 29.56 -5.63
CA SER A 109 -0.71 30.33 -5.20
C SER A 109 -0.40 31.09 -3.90
N SER A 110 -1.02 32.25 -3.71
CA SER A 110 -0.66 33.18 -2.62
C SER A 110 -1.86 33.71 -1.84
N ALA A 111 -1.59 34.12 -0.60
CA ALA A 111 -2.55 34.69 0.33
C ALA A 111 -1.95 35.81 1.18
N GLY A 112 -2.79 36.74 1.62
CA GLY A 112 -2.47 37.71 2.67
C GLY A 112 -3.50 37.63 3.80
N TYR A 113 -3.04 37.51 5.03
CA TYR A 113 -3.88 37.35 6.23
C TYR A 113 -3.86 38.62 7.08
N ALA A 114 -5.02 39.20 7.37
CA ALA A 114 -5.15 40.23 8.40
C ALA A 114 -5.30 39.59 9.79
N SER A 115 -4.69 40.18 10.81
CA SER A 115 -4.83 39.74 12.21
C SER A 115 -5.47 40.82 13.09
N GLY A 116 -5.92 40.42 14.29
CA GLY A 116 -6.51 41.34 15.27
C GLY A 116 -7.91 41.87 14.92
N LEU A 117 -8.55 41.35 13.87
CA LEU A 117 -9.95 41.63 13.54
C LEU A 117 -10.89 40.73 14.35
N ARG A 118 -11.95 41.30 14.92
CA ARG A 118 -13.00 40.58 15.66
C ARG A 118 -14.38 41.03 15.22
N PHE A 119 -15.36 40.13 15.31
CA PHE A 119 -16.76 40.49 15.09
C PHE A 119 -17.29 41.37 16.24
N THR A 120 -18.25 42.23 15.95
CA THR A 120 -18.96 43.06 16.96
C THR A 120 -20.48 43.06 16.83
N GLY A 121 -21.02 42.20 15.97
CA GLY A 121 -22.46 41.94 15.82
C GLY A 121 -22.85 40.58 16.40
N ASP A 122 -24.00 40.08 15.97
CA ASP A 122 -24.34 38.67 16.14
C ASP A 122 -23.33 37.78 15.39
N THR A 123 -23.09 36.58 15.93
CA THR A 123 -22.17 35.57 15.37
C THR A 123 -22.81 34.17 15.30
N GLY A 124 -24.14 34.09 15.47
CA GLY A 124 -24.90 32.86 15.24
C GLY A 124 -24.54 31.75 16.23
N SER A 125 -23.94 30.66 15.71
CA SER A 125 -23.55 29.50 16.51
C SER A 125 -22.07 29.50 16.95
N ALA A 126 -21.31 30.53 16.57
CA ALA A 126 -19.87 30.59 16.82
C ALA A 126 -19.52 30.61 18.32
N THR A 127 -18.59 29.72 18.71
CA THR A 127 -18.04 29.67 20.06
C THR A 127 -17.02 30.79 20.29
N PRO A 128 -17.22 31.71 21.26
CA PRO A 128 -16.21 32.71 21.62
C PRO A 128 -15.02 32.10 22.35
N ASP A 129 -13.95 32.87 22.53
CA ASP A 129 -12.81 32.50 23.37
C ASP A 129 -13.10 32.70 24.88
N SER A 130 -12.11 32.44 25.73
CA SER A 130 -12.18 32.66 27.19
C SER A 130 -12.45 34.11 27.61
N TYR A 131 -12.32 35.08 26.69
CA TYR A 131 -12.58 36.50 26.92
C TYR A 131 -13.91 36.96 26.28
N GLY A 132 -14.70 36.05 25.72
CA GLY A 132 -15.97 36.36 25.05
C GLY A 132 -15.81 36.90 23.63
N VAL A 133 -14.66 36.69 22.98
CA VAL A 133 -14.34 37.26 21.66
C VAL A 133 -14.43 36.20 20.56
N VAL A 134 -15.05 36.56 19.44
CA VAL A 134 -14.98 35.81 18.17
C VAL A 134 -14.12 36.61 17.19
N TYR A 135 -13.04 36.01 16.70
CA TYR A 135 -12.10 36.60 15.76
C TYR A 135 -12.51 36.34 14.30
N ALA A 136 -12.25 37.30 13.42
CA ALA A 136 -12.60 37.23 12.00
C ALA A 136 -11.34 37.02 11.15
N ARG A 137 -11.30 35.94 10.36
CA ARG A 137 -10.21 35.63 9.44
C ARG A 137 -10.47 36.29 8.08
N VAL A 138 -10.01 37.52 7.96
CA VAL A 138 -10.11 38.33 6.73
C VAL A 138 -8.81 38.21 5.92
N MET A 139 -8.93 37.92 4.63
CA MET A 139 -7.78 37.61 3.77
C MET A 139 -8.01 37.98 2.30
N PHE A 140 -6.95 38.13 1.51
CA PHE A 140 -7.05 37.90 0.07
C PHE A 140 -6.51 36.50 -0.26
N LEU A 141 -7.05 35.91 -1.31
CA LEU A 141 -6.57 34.69 -1.94
C LEU A 141 -6.47 34.94 -3.44
N ASP A 142 -5.32 34.62 -4.03
CA ASP A 142 -5.19 34.56 -5.48
C ASP A 142 -5.91 33.34 -6.05
N GLU A 143 -6.27 33.35 -7.34
CA GLU A 143 -6.75 32.17 -8.09
C GLU A 143 -8.03 31.48 -7.54
N LEU A 144 -8.70 32.04 -6.52
CA LEU A 144 -9.81 31.40 -5.79
C LEU A 144 -10.92 30.86 -6.69
N ALA A 145 -11.29 31.58 -7.75
CA ALA A 145 -12.34 31.17 -8.68
C ALA A 145 -12.00 29.91 -9.51
N GLU A 146 -10.74 29.48 -9.54
CA GLU A 146 -10.30 28.26 -10.23
C GLU A 146 -10.39 27.02 -9.32
N HIS A 147 -10.10 27.20 -8.02
CA HIS A 147 -10.08 26.15 -6.99
C HIS A 147 -11.42 25.98 -6.24
N SER A 148 -12.40 26.86 -6.43
CA SER A 148 -13.68 26.86 -5.71
C SER A 148 -14.91 26.92 -6.62
N ARG A 149 -16.07 26.59 -6.06
CA ARG A 149 -17.39 26.75 -6.68
C ARG A 149 -18.19 27.80 -5.91
N LEU A 150 -18.88 28.70 -6.61
CA LEU A 150 -19.78 29.66 -5.98
C LEU A 150 -21.12 28.96 -5.66
N VAL A 151 -21.56 29.05 -4.42
CA VAL A 151 -22.81 28.43 -3.91
C VAL A 151 -23.99 29.40 -4.07
N SER A 152 -23.75 30.68 -3.81
CA SER A 152 -24.74 31.75 -3.97
C SER A 152 -24.07 33.11 -4.11
N GLY A 153 -24.77 34.06 -4.75
CA GLY A 153 -24.32 35.44 -4.91
C GLY A 153 -23.28 35.63 -6.01
N ASP A 154 -22.41 36.63 -5.85
CA ASP A 154 -21.41 37.05 -6.82
C ASP A 154 -20.00 37.17 -6.20
N TRP A 155 -18.97 37.06 -7.03
CA TRP A 155 -17.58 37.37 -6.65
C TRP A 155 -17.42 38.85 -6.28
N PRO A 156 -16.53 39.20 -5.34
CA PRO A 156 -16.49 40.54 -4.77
C PRO A 156 -15.78 41.52 -5.72
N VAL A 157 -16.35 42.72 -5.88
CA VAL A 157 -15.83 43.72 -6.84
C VAL A 157 -14.84 44.69 -6.18
N ALA A 158 -13.76 45.03 -6.89
CA ALA A 158 -12.79 46.06 -6.52
C ALA A 158 -13.43 47.35 -5.98
N GLY A 159 -12.93 47.87 -4.86
CA GLY A 159 -13.36 49.14 -4.24
C GLY A 159 -14.73 49.11 -3.57
N SER A 160 -15.45 47.98 -3.60
CA SER A 160 -16.83 47.89 -3.10
C SER A 160 -16.95 47.46 -1.63
N ARG A 161 -15.86 47.04 -0.98
CA ARG A 161 -15.85 46.41 0.37
C ARG A 161 -16.77 45.18 0.48
N GLN A 162 -16.86 44.43 -0.61
CA GLN A 162 -17.51 43.12 -0.64
C GLN A 162 -16.55 42.04 -0.15
N VAL A 163 -17.10 41.02 0.51
CA VAL A 163 -16.43 39.77 0.86
C VAL A 163 -17.22 38.58 0.34
N VAL A 164 -16.53 37.50 -0.02
CA VAL A 164 -17.11 36.17 -0.16
C VAL A 164 -16.69 35.29 1.01
N VAL A 165 -17.61 34.46 1.49
CA VAL A 165 -17.43 33.67 2.72
C VAL A 165 -17.43 32.17 2.39
N GLY A 166 -16.57 31.39 3.04
CA GLY A 166 -16.58 29.93 2.90
C GLY A 166 -17.87 29.30 3.45
N GLU A 167 -18.40 28.28 2.78
CA GLU A 167 -19.70 27.65 3.06
C GLU A 167 -19.89 27.27 4.55
N ALA A 168 -18.92 26.59 5.16
CA ALA A 168 -18.96 26.22 6.58
C ALA A 168 -18.95 27.45 7.52
N ALA A 169 -18.15 28.48 7.21
CA ALA A 169 -18.10 29.71 8.01
C ALA A 169 -19.40 30.53 7.89
N ALA A 170 -20.00 30.55 6.70
CA ALA A 170 -21.28 31.21 6.47
C ALA A 170 -22.40 30.53 7.27
N GLN A 171 -22.43 29.19 7.30
CA GLN A 171 -23.38 28.43 8.13
C GLN A 171 -23.15 28.68 9.63
N ALA A 172 -21.91 28.55 10.12
CA ALA A 172 -21.59 28.72 11.55
C ALA A 172 -21.94 30.13 12.08
N LEU A 173 -21.65 31.17 11.29
CA LEU A 173 -21.90 32.57 11.63
C LEU A 173 -23.32 33.07 11.29
N GLY A 174 -24.16 32.26 10.63
CA GLY A 174 -25.50 32.65 10.18
C GLY A 174 -25.53 33.70 9.06
N LEU A 175 -24.50 33.73 8.21
CA LEU A 175 -24.31 34.73 7.16
C LEU A 175 -24.94 34.31 5.83
N THR A 176 -25.45 35.29 5.08
CA THR A 176 -26.07 35.10 3.77
C THR A 176 -25.65 36.21 2.80
N THR A 177 -25.92 36.05 1.51
CA THR A 177 -25.72 37.11 0.50
C THR A 177 -26.48 38.37 0.87
N GLY A 178 -25.77 39.49 1.02
CA GLY A 178 -26.31 40.78 1.49
C GLY A 178 -26.14 41.04 2.99
N SER A 179 -25.65 40.08 3.79
CA SER A 179 -25.34 40.32 5.21
C SER A 179 -24.22 41.36 5.37
N GLU A 180 -24.46 42.38 6.20
CA GLU A 180 -23.43 43.35 6.62
C GLU A 180 -22.68 42.82 7.86
N ILE A 181 -21.37 42.63 7.76
CA ILE A 181 -20.51 42.15 8.84
C ILE A 181 -19.81 43.34 9.51
N PRO A 182 -20.08 43.64 10.80
CA PRO A 182 -19.35 44.64 11.57
C PRO A 182 -18.08 44.02 12.19
N LEU A 183 -16.93 44.60 11.85
CA LEU A 183 -15.61 44.18 12.32
C LEU A 183 -14.94 45.30 13.12
N ALA A 184 -14.38 44.96 14.28
CA ALA A 184 -13.51 45.86 15.04
C ALA A 184 -12.03 45.49 14.82
N ASN A 185 -11.24 46.48 14.42
CA ASN A 185 -9.80 46.35 14.24
C ASN A 185 -9.09 46.58 15.59
N GLY A 186 -8.54 45.50 16.15
CA GLY A 186 -7.87 45.50 17.45
C GLY A 186 -6.62 46.38 17.52
N ILE A 187 -6.01 46.73 16.38
CA ILE A 187 -4.81 47.57 16.29
C ILE A 187 -5.18 49.04 16.08
N THR A 188 -5.97 49.37 15.05
CA THR A 188 -6.34 50.78 14.75
C THR A 188 -7.47 51.32 15.62
N LYS A 189 -8.15 50.45 16.37
CA LYS A 189 -9.35 50.73 17.19
C LYS A 189 -10.54 51.29 16.40
N LYS A 190 -10.54 51.15 15.06
CA LYS A 190 -11.67 51.49 14.20
C LYS A 190 -12.62 50.31 14.04
N ASN A 191 -13.91 50.63 13.92
CA ASN A 191 -14.91 49.68 13.44
C ASN A 191 -15.12 49.92 11.95
N GLU A 192 -15.17 48.84 11.18
CA GLU A 192 -15.36 48.82 9.73
C GLU A 192 -16.48 47.83 9.40
N ARG A 193 -17.15 47.99 8.26
CA ARG A 193 -18.21 47.08 7.81
C ARG A 193 -17.94 46.63 6.38
N VAL A 194 -18.19 45.34 6.13
CA VAL A 194 -18.10 44.68 4.83
C VAL A 194 -19.42 44.01 4.49
N THR A 195 -19.72 43.81 3.21
CA THR A 195 -20.96 43.17 2.77
C THR A 195 -20.66 41.81 2.14
N VAL A 196 -21.38 40.76 2.51
CA VAL A 196 -21.26 39.45 1.86
C VAL A 196 -21.84 39.54 0.44
N SER A 197 -21.01 39.47 -0.60
CA SER A 197 -21.48 39.38 -1.99
C SER A 197 -21.85 37.96 -2.38
N GLY A 198 -21.19 36.96 -1.80
CA GLY A 198 -21.36 35.55 -2.17
C GLY A 198 -20.87 34.58 -1.11
N VAL A 199 -21.26 33.32 -1.27
CA VAL A 199 -20.81 32.17 -0.46
C VAL A 199 -20.18 31.15 -1.41
N PHE A 200 -19.00 30.65 -1.10
CA PHE A 200 -18.26 29.71 -1.93
C PHE A 200 -17.90 28.43 -1.17
N ALA A 201 -17.63 27.36 -1.92
CA ALA A 201 -17.25 26.06 -1.39
C ALA A 201 -16.06 25.49 -2.16
N MET A 202 -15.37 24.53 -1.55
CA MET A 202 -14.28 23.81 -2.21
C MET A 202 -14.81 23.06 -3.44
N LYS A 203 -14.01 23.05 -4.52
CA LYS A 203 -14.28 22.31 -5.77
C LYS A 203 -13.68 20.90 -5.71
N ASP A 204 -12.50 20.83 -5.10
CA ASP A 204 -11.77 19.65 -4.67
C ASP A 204 -11.25 19.97 -3.25
N GLU A 205 -11.28 19.00 -2.35
CA GLU A 205 -10.84 19.13 -0.96
C GLU A 205 -9.37 18.70 -0.80
N ASP A 206 -8.88 17.82 -1.68
CA ASP A 206 -7.50 17.35 -1.73
C ASP A 206 -6.56 18.33 -2.48
N ASP A 207 -6.98 19.56 -2.76
CA ASP A 207 -6.17 20.57 -3.43
C ASP A 207 -5.18 21.25 -2.44
N PRO A 208 -3.84 21.21 -2.69
CA PRO A 208 -2.85 21.86 -1.83
C PRO A 208 -3.06 23.36 -1.68
N TYR A 209 -3.79 24.01 -2.59
CA TYR A 209 -4.28 25.38 -2.45
C TYR A 209 -4.90 25.66 -1.06
N TRP A 210 -5.70 24.71 -0.53
CA TRP A 210 -6.38 24.88 0.76
C TRP A 210 -5.46 24.84 1.99
N LEU A 211 -4.17 24.53 1.84
CA LEU A 211 -3.17 24.73 2.90
C LEU A 211 -2.98 26.22 3.26
N LEU A 212 -3.38 27.15 2.37
CA LEU A 212 -3.49 28.57 2.70
C LEU A 212 -4.61 28.81 3.75
N VAL A 213 -5.67 27.99 3.75
CA VAL A 213 -6.92 28.23 4.46
C VAL A 213 -7.38 26.99 5.26
N PRO A 214 -6.65 26.58 6.31
CA PRO A 214 -6.99 25.39 7.10
C PRO A 214 -8.35 25.49 7.80
N GLU A 215 -8.85 26.71 8.06
CA GLU A 215 -10.20 26.98 8.52
C GLU A 215 -11.33 26.66 7.50
N MET A 216 -11.05 26.46 6.21
CA MET A 216 -12.07 26.34 5.15
C MET A 216 -13.04 25.18 5.37
N ALA A 217 -12.55 24.02 5.82
CA ALA A 217 -13.37 22.80 5.98
C ALA A 217 -14.41 22.93 7.11
N ASN A 218 -14.03 23.55 8.24
CA ASN A 218 -14.88 23.64 9.44
C ASN A 218 -15.46 25.05 9.67
N GLY A 219 -15.10 26.04 8.84
CA GLY A 219 -15.43 27.44 9.02
C GLY A 219 -14.70 28.16 10.15
N VAL A 220 -13.79 27.46 10.85
CA VAL A 220 -13.08 27.91 12.06
C VAL A 220 -11.67 27.33 12.12
N GLU A 221 -10.70 28.11 12.59
CA GLU A 221 -9.31 27.67 12.77
C GLU A 221 -9.19 26.71 13.96
N THR A 222 -8.67 25.51 13.73
CA THR A 222 -8.59 24.44 14.73
C THR A 222 -7.97 24.89 16.05
N GLY A 223 -8.75 24.77 17.14
CA GLY A 223 -8.33 25.14 18.50
C GLY A 223 -8.39 26.64 18.81
N ARG A 224 -9.03 27.47 17.98
CA ARG A 224 -9.18 28.92 18.18
C ARG A 224 -10.58 29.40 17.80
N SER A 225 -11.04 30.47 18.45
CA SER A 225 -12.31 31.12 18.14
C SER A 225 -12.20 32.09 16.94
N THR A 226 -11.54 31.65 15.86
CA THR A 226 -11.21 32.44 14.66
C THR A 226 -11.95 31.88 13.46
N TYR A 227 -12.98 32.57 12.98
CA TYR A 227 -13.90 32.08 11.96
C TYR A 227 -13.64 32.70 10.58
N GLY A 228 -13.80 31.90 9.52
CA GLY A 228 -13.60 32.28 8.13
C GLY A 228 -13.34 31.08 7.20
N PRO A 229 -12.91 31.30 5.95
CA PRO A 229 -12.38 32.56 5.41
C PRO A 229 -13.45 33.61 5.09
N LEU A 230 -13.06 34.89 5.23
CA LEU A 230 -13.72 36.04 4.61
C LEU A 230 -12.74 36.61 3.57
N VAL A 231 -13.02 36.36 2.29
CA VAL A 231 -12.10 36.69 1.18
C VAL A 231 -12.57 37.94 0.43
N LEU A 232 -11.62 38.79 0.04
CA LEU A 232 -11.86 40.05 -0.67
C LEU A 232 -10.85 40.28 -1.81
N PRO A 233 -11.08 41.26 -2.70
CA PRO A 233 -10.13 41.62 -3.76
C PRO A 233 -8.76 42.02 -3.18
N ARG A 234 -7.69 41.62 -3.87
CA ARG A 234 -6.30 41.90 -3.44
C ARG A 234 -6.08 43.40 -3.20
N GLU A 235 -6.64 44.26 -4.06
CA GLU A 235 -6.53 45.72 -3.93
C GLU A 235 -7.23 46.29 -2.68
N ASP A 236 -8.42 45.80 -2.33
CA ASP A 236 -9.14 46.20 -1.11
C ASP A 236 -8.35 45.77 0.15
N PHE A 237 -7.63 44.64 0.09
CA PHE A 237 -6.78 44.17 1.18
C PHE A 237 -5.57 45.10 1.40
N PHE A 238 -4.85 45.47 0.34
CA PHE A 238 -3.75 46.43 0.45
C PHE A 238 -4.21 47.88 0.72
N ALA A 239 -5.45 48.22 0.36
CA ALA A 239 -6.08 49.49 0.72
C ALA A 239 -6.58 49.54 2.17
N GLY A 240 -7.00 48.41 2.76
CA GLY A 240 -7.68 48.35 4.06
C GLY A 240 -6.86 47.74 5.21
N TRP A 241 -6.17 46.63 4.98
CA TRP A 241 -5.80 45.66 6.03
C TRP A 241 -4.39 45.04 5.93
N SER A 242 -3.60 45.31 4.88
CA SER A 242 -2.26 44.70 4.69
C SER A 242 -1.25 44.87 5.83
N TYR A 243 -1.36 45.97 6.59
CA TYR A 243 -0.48 46.28 7.72
C TYR A 243 -0.80 45.48 9.01
N LEU A 244 -1.71 44.51 8.94
CA LEU A 244 -2.24 43.79 10.10
C LEU A 244 -1.74 42.34 10.25
N GLY A 245 -0.87 41.81 9.38
CA GLY A 245 -0.48 40.40 9.52
C GLY A 245 0.60 39.88 8.58
N ASN A 246 0.34 38.70 8.03
CA ASN A 246 1.33 37.84 7.36
C ASN A 246 0.94 37.58 5.91
N SER A 247 1.91 37.12 5.13
CA SER A 247 1.71 36.62 3.76
C SER A 247 2.05 35.13 3.71
N GLY A 248 1.31 34.38 2.89
CA GLY A 248 1.51 32.95 2.72
C GLY A 248 1.56 32.55 1.26
N TRP A 249 2.37 31.54 0.96
CA TRP A 249 2.49 30.93 -0.36
C TRP A 249 2.43 29.41 -0.22
N VAL A 250 1.77 28.77 -1.18
CA VAL A 250 1.84 27.32 -1.40
C VAL A 250 2.54 27.11 -2.72
N VAL A 251 3.64 26.37 -2.70
CA VAL A 251 4.41 26.00 -3.90
C VAL A 251 4.20 24.51 -4.16
N THR A 252 3.50 24.19 -5.25
CA THR A 252 3.13 22.82 -5.63
C THR A 252 3.90 22.41 -6.89
N PRO A 253 4.97 21.59 -6.77
CA PRO A 253 5.65 20.99 -7.92
C PRO A 253 4.85 19.83 -8.50
N ASP A 254 4.67 19.77 -9.83
CA ASP A 254 4.11 18.60 -10.48
C ASP A 254 5.14 17.46 -10.52
N LEU A 255 5.14 16.63 -9.47
CA LEU A 255 5.93 15.41 -9.40
C LEU A 255 5.27 14.21 -10.11
N SER A 256 4.09 14.37 -10.71
CA SER A 256 3.30 13.26 -11.27
C SER A 256 4.05 12.54 -12.41
N ARG A 257 4.88 13.27 -13.16
CA ARG A 257 5.74 12.75 -14.25
C ARG A 257 7.24 12.87 -13.97
N ALA A 258 7.64 13.13 -12.72
CA ALA A 258 9.02 13.46 -12.39
C ALA A 258 10.03 12.33 -12.71
N GLU A 259 11.07 12.67 -13.46
CA GLU A 259 12.26 11.82 -13.62
C GLU A 259 13.09 11.74 -12.33
N VAL A 260 14.01 10.78 -12.27
CA VAL A 260 14.91 10.58 -11.12
C VAL A 260 15.76 11.83 -10.83
N SER A 261 16.09 12.60 -11.87
CA SER A 261 16.72 13.93 -11.79
C SER A 261 15.84 14.94 -11.04
N GLN A 262 14.59 15.11 -11.44
CA GLN A 262 13.62 16.03 -10.81
C GLN A 262 13.29 15.59 -9.37
N LEU A 263 13.14 14.29 -9.09
CA LEU A 263 12.98 13.78 -7.72
C LEU A 263 14.22 14.05 -6.84
N THR A 264 15.42 14.02 -7.42
CA THR A 264 16.67 14.37 -6.71
C THR A 264 16.75 15.88 -6.46
N ALA A 265 16.35 16.70 -7.44
CA ALA A 265 16.25 18.16 -7.29
C ALA A 265 15.22 18.55 -6.22
N ALA A 266 14.04 17.91 -6.20
CA ALA A 266 13.03 18.10 -5.16
C ALA A 266 13.59 17.78 -3.76
N ARG A 267 14.33 16.67 -3.59
CA ARG A 267 14.98 16.34 -2.31
C ARG A 267 16.02 17.38 -1.89
N ALA A 268 16.83 17.86 -2.85
CA ALA A 268 17.81 18.92 -2.60
C ALA A 268 17.12 20.25 -2.22
N ALA A 269 16.05 20.62 -2.92
CA ALA A 269 15.23 21.79 -2.62
C ALA A 269 14.69 21.72 -1.19
N VAL A 270 14.06 20.60 -0.78
CA VAL A 270 13.59 20.36 0.60
C VAL A 270 14.71 20.57 1.62
N SER A 271 15.90 20.01 1.38
CA SER A 271 17.04 20.16 2.30
C SER A 271 17.54 21.61 2.47
N SER A 272 17.20 22.51 1.54
CA SER A 272 17.58 23.94 1.56
C SER A 272 16.45 24.90 1.98
N LEU A 273 15.24 24.40 2.32
CA LEU A 273 14.09 25.26 2.61
C LEU A 273 14.30 26.23 3.79
N ASN A 274 15.08 25.81 4.79
CA ASN A 274 15.44 26.65 5.94
C ASN A 274 16.33 27.87 5.59
N GLU A 275 16.79 27.96 4.34
CA GLU A 275 17.57 29.09 3.82
C GLU A 275 16.69 30.08 3.03
N VAL A 276 15.53 29.66 2.52
CA VAL A 276 14.62 30.50 1.72
C VAL A 276 14.17 31.78 2.46
N PRO A 277 13.74 31.75 3.73
CA PRO A 277 13.43 32.97 4.48
C PRO A 277 14.64 33.92 4.66
N LYS A 278 15.87 33.38 4.64
CA LYS A 278 17.12 34.15 4.79
C LYS A 278 17.51 34.82 3.48
N GLU A 279 17.42 34.10 2.36
CA GLU A 279 17.60 34.65 1.00
C GLU A 279 16.60 35.77 0.69
N LEU A 280 15.34 35.61 1.11
CA LEU A 280 14.29 36.63 0.95
C LEU A 280 14.43 37.82 1.92
N GLY A 281 15.40 37.81 2.83
CA GLY A 281 15.71 38.92 3.74
C GLY A 281 14.91 38.97 5.04
N PHE A 282 14.18 37.90 5.39
CA PHE A 282 13.37 37.81 6.62
C PHE A 282 14.09 37.13 7.80
N GLY A 283 15.26 36.51 7.56
CA GLY A 283 16.07 35.89 8.60
C GLY A 283 15.36 34.72 9.28
N GLU A 284 15.24 34.78 10.61
CA GLU A 284 14.47 33.80 11.41
C GLU A 284 12.99 34.19 11.58
N GLY A 285 12.56 35.34 11.04
CA GLY A 285 11.18 35.82 11.15
C GLY A 285 10.19 35.14 10.21
N GLY A 286 10.67 34.45 9.17
CA GLY A 286 9.85 33.70 8.21
C GLY A 286 10.01 32.19 8.36
N GLN A 287 8.96 31.44 8.01
CA GLN A 287 8.90 29.99 8.10
C GLN A 287 8.68 29.36 6.72
N ALA A 288 9.35 28.25 6.43
CA ALA A 288 9.11 27.39 5.28
C ALA A 288 9.05 25.94 5.77
N GLY A 289 8.09 25.15 5.27
CA GLY A 289 7.86 23.78 5.72
C GLY A 289 7.09 22.94 4.69
N THR A 290 7.29 21.63 4.75
CA THR A 290 6.69 20.65 3.83
C THR A 290 6.84 19.25 4.40
N HIS A 291 6.12 18.28 3.83
CA HIS A 291 6.39 16.85 3.98
C HIS A 291 6.70 16.14 2.65
N LEU A 292 7.06 16.91 1.61
CA LEU A 292 7.41 16.45 0.27
C LEU A 292 8.52 15.39 0.24
N GLU A 293 9.42 15.37 1.23
CA GLU A 293 10.42 14.31 1.38
C GLU A 293 9.80 12.92 1.49
N ARG A 294 8.65 12.78 2.16
CA ARG A 294 7.94 11.49 2.32
C ARG A 294 7.37 11.01 0.98
N LEU A 295 6.83 11.92 0.17
CA LEU A 295 6.32 11.62 -1.15
C LEU A 295 7.46 11.24 -2.11
N VAL A 296 8.57 11.99 -2.08
CA VAL A 296 9.77 11.67 -2.88
C VAL A 296 10.34 10.30 -2.49
N ASP A 297 10.46 9.98 -1.19
CA ASP A 297 10.91 8.66 -0.73
C ASP A 297 9.94 7.55 -1.15
N ARG A 298 8.62 7.77 -1.03
CA ARG A 298 7.58 6.81 -1.45
C ARG A 298 7.65 6.51 -2.96
N ILE A 299 7.80 7.55 -3.80
CA ILE A 299 7.95 7.39 -5.26
C ILE A 299 9.26 6.69 -5.60
N GLN A 300 10.38 7.04 -4.95
CA GLN A 300 11.68 6.42 -5.21
C GLN A 300 11.68 4.93 -4.82
N GLN A 301 11.15 4.57 -3.65
CA GLN A 301 11.03 3.18 -3.19
C GLN A 301 10.11 2.38 -4.12
N ALA A 302 8.90 2.87 -4.43
CA ALA A 302 7.96 2.15 -5.27
C ALA A 302 8.46 1.98 -6.72
N SER A 303 9.17 2.97 -7.25
CA SER A 303 9.86 2.88 -8.55
C SER A 303 10.96 1.83 -8.56
N LEU A 304 11.72 1.66 -7.47
CA LEU A 304 12.74 0.61 -7.34
C LEU A 304 12.11 -0.78 -7.20
N VAL A 305 11.06 -0.94 -6.39
CA VAL A 305 10.28 -2.18 -6.27
C VAL A 305 9.68 -2.57 -7.62
N GLY A 306 8.96 -1.65 -8.28
CA GLY A 306 8.37 -1.89 -9.60
C GLY A 306 9.39 -2.27 -10.67
N ARG A 307 10.62 -1.73 -10.63
CA ARG A 307 11.72 -2.17 -11.50
C ARG A 307 12.18 -3.60 -11.16
N SER A 308 12.32 -3.92 -9.87
CA SER A 308 12.76 -5.23 -9.39
C SER A 308 11.78 -6.36 -9.75
N ASP A 309 10.49 -6.18 -9.45
CA ASP A 309 9.43 -7.16 -9.71
C ASP A 309 9.34 -7.53 -11.20
N LEU A 310 9.56 -6.55 -12.08
CA LEU A 310 9.52 -6.71 -13.52
C LEU A 310 10.77 -7.38 -14.12
N LEU A 311 11.88 -7.49 -13.37
CA LEU A 311 13.03 -8.30 -13.79
C LEU A 311 12.73 -9.80 -13.78
N THR A 312 11.93 -10.29 -12.83
CA THR A 312 11.57 -11.72 -12.75
C THR A 312 10.96 -12.23 -14.07
N PRO A 313 9.86 -11.66 -14.61
CA PRO A 313 9.32 -12.06 -15.91
C PRO A 313 10.30 -11.83 -17.07
N LEU A 314 11.12 -10.76 -17.03
CA LEU A 314 12.12 -10.47 -18.07
C LEU A 314 13.21 -11.54 -18.14
N LEU A 315 13.68 -12.02 -16.98
CA LEU A 315 14.65 -13.11 -16.86
C LEU A 315 14.03 -14.47 -17.26
N LEU A 316 12.78 -14.75 -16.88
CA LEU A 316 12.07 -15.97 -17.30
C LEU A 316 11.92 -16.05 -18.84
N ILE A 317 11.52 -14.94 -19.48
CA ILE A 317 11.44 -14.82 -20.95
C ILE A 317 12.83 -14.96 -21.58
N SER A 318 13.87 -14.31 -21.00
CA SER A 318 15.24 -14.38 -21.50
C SER A 318 15.82 -15.80 -21.48
N ILE A 319 15.62 -16.53 -20.37
CA ILE A 319 16.07 -17.91 -20.20
C ILE A 319 15.36 -18.84 -21.18
N LEU A 320 14.03 -18.77 -21.28
CA LEU A 320 13.24 -19.65 -22.15
C LEU A 320 13.44 -19.33 -23.64
N GLY A 321 13.50 -18.06 -24.02
CA GLY A 321 13.80 -17.61 -25.39
C GLY A 321 15.22 -17.99 -25.81
N GLY A 322 16.21 -17.76 -24.94
CA GLY A 322 17.59 -18.19 -25.13
C GLY A 322 17.71 -19.72 -25.27
N TYR A 323 16.99 -20.48 -24.43
CA TYR A 323 16.94 -21.94 -24.54
C TYR A 323 16.31 -22.42 -25.86
N ALA A 324 15.17 -21.83 -26.25
CA ALA A 324 14.52 -22.13 -27.52
C ALA A 324 15.46 -21.86 -28.71
N LEU A 325 16.14 -20.71 -28.73
CA LEU A 325 17.10 -20.36 -29.79
C LEU A 325 18.32 -21.28 -29.81
N LEU A 326 18.85 -21.68 -28.65
CA LEU A 326 19.92 -22.68 -28.54
C LEU A 326 19.49 -24.05 -29.10
N LEU A 327 18.26 -24.50 -28.81
CA LEU A 327 17.69 -25.74 -29.35
C LEU A 327 17.53 -25.67 -30.87
N LEU A 328 16.96 -24.57 -31.39
CA LEU A 328 16.79 -24.32 -32.82
C LEU A 328 18.14 -24.26 -33.55
N ALA A 329 19.14 -23.60 -32.98
CA ALA A 329 20.51 -23.52 -33.51
C ALA A 329 21.25 -24.86 -33.45
N ALA A 330 21.04 -25.67 -32.42
CA ALA A 330 21.55 -27.04 -32.36
C ALA A 330 20.92 -27.93 -33.46
N LEU A 331 19.61 -27.83 -33.70
CA LEU A 331 18.91 -28.54 -34.76
C LEU A 331 19.32 -28.07 -36.17
N LEU A 332 19.56 -26.76 -36.36
CA LEU A 332 20.14 -26.20 -37.59
C LEU A 332 21.57 -26.71 -37.84
N THR A 333 22.39 -26.80 -36.79
CA THR A 333 23.78 -27.27 -36.87
C THR A 333 23.83 -28.77 -37.19
N GLU A 334 23.01 -29.58 -36.52
CA GLU A 334 22.81 -31.01 -36.80
C GLU A 334 22.40 -31.23 -38.26
N GLY A 335 21.35 -30.56 -38.73
CA GLY A 335 20.82 -30.70 -40.09
C GLY A 335 21.77 -30.28 -41.21
N ARG A 336 22.89 -29.61 -40.88
CA ARG A 336 23.92 -29.16 -41.82
C ARG A 336 25.26 -29.89 -41.70
N ARG A 337 25.38 -30.88 -40.80
CA ARG A 337 26.66 -31.57 -40.52
C ARG A 337 27.38 -32.07 -41.79
N ALA A 338 26.66 -32.72 -42.69
CA ALA A 338 27.21 -33.23 -43.95
C ALA A 338 27.78 -32.11 -44.85
N GLU A 339 27.07 -30.98 -44.97
CA GLU A 339 27.54 -29.82 -45.74
C GLU A 339 28.76 -29.17 -45.08
N THR A 340 28.77 -29.00 -43.75
CA THR A 340 29.94 -28.47 -43.04
C THR A 340 31.17 -29.39 -43.11
N ALA A 341 30.96 -30.71 -43.17
CA ALA A 341 32.03 -31.67 -43.40
C ALA A 341 32.62 -31.55 -44.82
N LEU A 342 31.76 -31.43 -45.84
CA LEU A 342 32.20 -31.19 -47.23
C LEU A 342 32.94 -29.85 -47.39
N LEU A 343 32.52 -28.80 -46.67
CA LEU A 343 33.23 -27.52 -46.65
C LEU A 343 34.61 -27.63 -45.98
N ARG A 344 34.75 -28.35 -44.85
CA ARG A 344 36.06 -28.65 -44.24
C ARG A 344 36.95 -29.50 -45.14
N ALA A 345 36.40 -30.49 -45.84
CA ALA A 345 37.13 -31.30 -46.81
C ALA A 345 37.65 -30.48 -48.01
N ARG A 346 37.04 -29.31 -48.28
CA ARG A 346 37.48 -28.31 -49.27
C ARG A 346 38.32 -27.18 -48.65
N GLY A 347 38.90 -27.40 -47.46
CA GLY A 347 39.83 -26.47 -46.81
C GLY A 347 39.22 -25.32 -46.00
N ALA A 348 37.88 -25.26 -45.82
CA ALA A 348 37.25 -24.15 -45.10
C ALA A 348 37.65 -24.10 -43.61
N SER A 349 38.19 -22.96 -43.17
CA SER A 349 38.69 -22.78 -41.80
C SER A 349 37.56 -22.67 -40.77
N ARG A 350 37.88 -22.89 -39.48
CA ARG A 350 36.91 -22.72 -38.38
C ARG A 350 36.32 -21.30 -38.37
N GLY A 351 37.15 -20.27 -38.57
CA GLY A 351 36.72 -18.86 -38.62
C GLY A 351 35.83 -18.52 -39.82
N GLN A 352 36.07 -19.13 -40.99
CA GLN A 352 35.19 -18.97 -42.15
C GLN A 352 33.81 -19.61 -41.91
N LEU A 353 33.77 -20.75 -41.24
CA LEU A 353 32.52 -21.45 -40.91
C LEU A 353 31.71 -20.72 -39.81
N THR A 354 32.36 -20.17 -38.78
CA THR A 354 31.68 -19.33 -37.78
C THR A 354 31.25 -17.98 -38.35
N GLY A 355 32.05 -17.36 -39.23
CA GLY A 355 31.67 -16.13 -39.92
C GLY A 355 30.46 -16.28 -40.86
N LEU A 356 30.30 -17.46 -41.49
CA LEU A 356 29.07 -17.82 -42.20
C LEU A 356 27.88 -17.97 -41.25
N ALA A 357 28.06 -18.64 -40.11
CA ALA A 357 27.00 -18.76 -39.10
C ALA A 357 26.60 -17.40 -38.51
N ALA A 358 27.56 -16.50 -38.25
CA ALA A 358 27.31 -15.14 -37.75
C ALA A 358 26.48 -14.32 -38.73
N ARG A 359 26.82 -14.36 -40.03
CA ARG A 359 26.04 -13.69 -41.09
C ARG A 359 24.62 -14.24 -41.21
N GLU A 360 24.43 -15.56 -41.06
CA GLU A 360 23.09 -16.15 -41.05
C GLU A 360 22.30 -15.78 -39.78
N ALA A 361 22.92 -15.79 -38.60
CA ALA A 361 22.27 -15.38 -37.35
C ALA A 361 21.89 -13.89 -37.37
N LEU A 362 22.75 -13.01 -37.89
CA LEU A 362 22.45 -11.58 -38.05
C LEU A 362 21.26 -11.36 -38.99
N LEU A 363 21.16 -12.10 -40.10
CA LEU A 363 20.01 -12.05 -41.02
C LEU A 363 18.69 -12.55 -40.41
N ILE A 364 18.73 -13.24 -39.26
CA ILE A 364 17.57 -13.74 -38.52
C ILE A 364 17.20 -12.77 -37.40
N ALA A 365 18.20 -12.27 -36.66
CA ALA A 365 18.01 -11.42 -35.49
C ALA A 365 17.79 -9.94 -35.82
N ALA A 366 18.44 -9.39 -36.85
CA ALA A 366 18.32 -7.97 -37.20
C ALA A 366 16.88 -7.56 -37.61
N PRO A 367 16.14 -8.35 -38.41
CA PRO A 367 14.71 -8.09 -38.64
C PRO A 367 13.90 -8.12 -37.33
N GLY A 368 14.24 -9.00 -36.40
CA GLY A 368 13.63 -9.05 -35.07
C GLY A 368 13.87 -7.77 -34.26
N ALA A 369 15.11 -7.28 -34.23
CA ALA A 369 15.49 -6.04 -33.53
C ALA A 369 14.82 -4.78 -34.12
N VAL A 370 14.61 -4.73 -35.44
CA VAL A 370 13.94 -3.59 -36.10
C VAL A 370 12.41 -3.67 -35.97
N LEU A 371 11.82 -4.87 -36.13
CA LEU A 371 10.37 -5.03 -36.06
C LEU A 371 9.83 -5.01 -34.62
N ALA A 372 10.62 -5.40 -33.61
CA ALA A 372 10.14 -5.46 -32.24
C ALA A 372 9.61 -4.12 -31.70
N PRO A 373 10.34 -2.98 -31.77
CA PRO A 373 9.80 -1.67 -31.39
C PRO A 373 8.51 -1.30 -32.14
N LEU A 374 8.45 -1.58 -33.45
CA LEU A 374 7.31 -1.24 -34.32
C LEU A 374 6.05 -2.08 -34.01
N LEU A 375 6.22 -3.31 -33.52
CA LEU A 375 5.11 -4.22 -33.21
C LEU A 375 4.49 -3.99 -31.82
N ILE A 376 5.17 -3.28 -30.91
CA ILE A 376 4.69 -3.10 -29.53
C ILE A 376 3.38 -2.31 -29.48
N VAL A 377 3.28 -1.20 -30.21
CA VAL A 377 2.09 -0.35 -30.21
C VAL A 377 0.82 -1.11 -30.61
N PRO A 378 0.75 -1.81 -31.77
CA PRO A 378 -0.44 -2.60 -32.11
C PRO A 378 -0.65 -3.83 -31.22
N LEU A 379 0.41 -4.45 -30.69
CA LEU A 379 0.26 -5.59 -29.77
C LEU A 379 -0.32 -5.16 -28.41
N LEU A 380 0.16 -4.07 -27.81
CA LEU A 380 -0.42 -3.52 -26.58
C LEU A 380 -1.85 -3.01 -26.82
N GLY A 381 -2.14 -2.44 -28.00
CA GLY A 381 -3.50 -2.09 -28.42
C GLY A 381 -4.45 -3.29 -28.56
N LEU A 382 -3.94 -4.49 -28.85
CA LEU A 382 -4.70 -5.75 -28.80
C LEU A 382 -4.83 -6.29 -27.37
N VAL A 383 -3.76 -6.19 -26.56
CA VAL A 383 -3.76 -6.63 -25.15
C VAL A 383 -4.78 -5.85 -24.31
N LYS A 384 -4.93 -4.53 -24.52
CA LYS A 384 -5.97 -3.69 -23.89
C LYS A 384 -7.41 -4.17 -24.16
N ARG A 385 -7.65 -5.05 -25.14
CA ARG A 385 -8.98 -5.60 -25.47
C ARG A 385 -9.29 -6.94 -24.81
N LEU A 386 -8.38 -7.51 -24.02
CA LEU A 386 -8.60 -8.76 -23.30
C LEU A 386 -9.32 -8.48 -21.97
N PRO A 387 -10.51 -9.06 -21.70
CA PRO A 387 -11.28 -8.78 -20.48
C PRO A 387 -10.54 -9.04 -19.16
N ALA A 388 -9.57 -9.95 -19.16
CA ALA A 388 -8.72 -10.26 -18.00
C ALA A 388 -7.61 -9.22 -17.74
N LEU A 389 -7.47 -8.21 -18.60
CA LEU A 389 -6.42 -7.19 -18.55
C LEU A 389 -6.98 -5.76 -18.73
N SER A 390 -8.25 -5.61 -19.12
CA SER A 390 -8.92 -4.32 -19.32
C SER A 390 -9.47 -3.69 -18.03
N SER A 391 -9.38 -4.36 -16.88
CA SER A 391 -9.78 -3.79 -15.59
C SER A 391 -8.80 -2.74 -15.08
N VAL A 392 -7.53 -2.81 -15.52
CA VAL A 392 -6.47 -1.89 -15.07
C VAL A 392 -6.39 -0.73 -16.06
N SER A 393 -6.70 0.48 -15.62
CA SER A 393 -6.83 1.71 -16.41
C SER A 393 -5.49 2.32 -16.88
N LEU A 394 -4.48 1.48 -17.13
CA LEU A 394 -3.18 1.88 -17.65
C LEU A 394 -3.31 2.46 -19.07
N ASN A 395 -3.31 3.78 -19.16
CA ASN A 395 -3.07 4.52 -20.40
C ASN A 395 -1.61 4.37 -20.84
N LEU A 396 -1.28 3.16 -21.34
CA LEU A 396 -0.01 2.86 -22.00
C LEU A 396 0.12 3.69 -23.28
N GLU A 397 0.82 4.81 -23.20
CA GLU A 397 1.36 5.55 -24.34
C GLU A 397 2.66 4.86 -24.78
N ALA A 398 2.50 3.80 -25.58
CA ALA A 398 3.61 2.97 -26.03
C ALA A 398 4.47 3.70 -27.10
N GLY A 399 5.43 4.51 -26.64
CA GLY A 399 6.40 5.21 -27.50
C GLY A 399 7.62 4.36 -27.87
N ILE A 400 8.27 4.71 -28.99
CA ILE A 400 9.61 4.20 -29.35
C ILE A 400 10.65 5.05 -28.60
N THR A 401 11.05 4.62 -27.42
CA THR A 401 12.03 5.30 -26.56
C THR A 401 13.46 4.83 -26.82
N PRO A 402 14.50 5.58 -26.44
CA PRO A 402 15.89 5.11 -26.49
C PRO A 402 16.12 3.79 -25.74
N THR A 403 15.44 3.59 -24.60
CA THR A 403 15.50 2.34 -23.83
C THR A 403 14.94 1.15 -24.60
N THR A 404 13.82 1.30 -25.33
CA THR A 404 13.30 0.21 -26.19
C THR A 404 14.27 -0.17 -27.31
N ILE A 405 14.96 0.81 -27.91
CA ILE A 405 15.97 0.56 -28.95
C ILE A 405 17.18 -0.19 -28.37
N ILE A 406 17.67 0.20 -27.19
CA ILE A 406 18.78 -0.48 -26.50
C ILE A 406 18.41 -1.92 -26.15
N VAL A 407 17.21 -2.16 -25.61
CA VAL A 407 16.73 -3.52 -25.30
C VAL A 407 16.55 -4.35 -26.58
N ALA A 408 16.08 -3.76 -27.67
CA ALA A 408 15.94 -4.45 -28.97
C ALA A 408 17.30 -4.86 -29.55
N ALA A 409 18.30 -3.98 -29.46
CA ALA A 409 19.67 -4.27 -29.87
C ALA A 409 20.32 -5.34 -28.99
N ALA A 410 20.15 -5.27 -27.66
CA ALA A 410 20.68 -6.24 -26.70
C ALA A 410 20.05 -7.63 -26.88
N ALA A 411 18.72 -7.71 -27.02
CA ALA A 411 18.02 -8.96 -27.29
C ALA A 411 18.38 -9.54 -28.67
N GLY A 412 18.52 -8.70 -29.69
CA GLY A 412 19.02 -9.09 -31.01
C GLY A 412 20.44 -9.67 -30.97
N LEU A 413 21.35 -9.03 -30.22
CA LEU A 413 22.72 -9.52 -29.99
C LEU A 413 22.72 -10.84 -29.19
N GLY A 414 21.88 -10.96 -28.17
CA GLY A 414 21.64 -12.20 -27.43
C GLY A 414 21.16 -13.34 -28.34
N CYS A 415 20.24 -13.06 -29.27
CA CYS A 415 19.83 -14.03 -30.29
C CYS A 415 20.99 -14.48 -31.18
N VAL A 416 21.84 -13.55 -31.65
CA VAL A 416 23.03 -13.88 -32.44
C VAL A 416 24.01 -14.76 -31.66
N LEU A 417 24.29 -14.43 -30.40
CA LEU A 417 25.17 -15.22 -29.52
C LEU A 417 24.61 -16.63 -29.25
N ALA A 418 23.31 -16.74 -28.94
CA ALA A 418 22.63 -18.03 -28.75
C ALA A 418 22.70 -18.91 -30.01
N MET A 419 22.56 -18.33 -31.21
CA MET A 419 22.69 -19.07 -32.46
C MET A 419 24.14 -19.42 -32.82
N LEU A 420 25.13 -18.67 -32.36
CA LEU A 420 26.56 -18.94 -32.58
C LEU A 420 27.14 -20.01 -31.65
N LEU A 421 26.64 -20.13 -30.42
CA LEU A 421 27.21 -21.01 -29.39
C LEU A 421 27.37 -22.49 -29.84
N PRO A 422 26.39 -23.12 -30.54
CA PRO A 422 26.55 -24.48 -31.05
C PRO A 422 27.53 -24.56 -32.23
N ALA A 423 27.56 -23.55 -33.09
CA ALA A 423 28.42 -23.51 -34.28
C ALA A 423 29.92 -23.39 -33.92
N MET A 424 30.25 -22.62 -32.87
CA MET A 424 31.62 -22.51 -32.35
C MET A 424 32.09 -23.81 -31.70
N ARG A 425 31.20 -24.52 -30.99
CA ARG A 425 31.51 -25.81 -30.35
C ARG A 425 31.54 -27.00 -31.34
N GLY A 426 30.93 -26.88 -32.53
CA GLY A 426 30.94 -27.86 -33.63
C GLY A 426 32.28 -27.99 -34.40
N GLY A 427 33.39 -28.16 -33.67
CA GLY A 427 34.75 -27.98 -34.20
C GLY A 427 35.46 -29.18 -34.85
N GLY A 428 34.90 -30.39 -34.78
CA GLY A 428 35.58 -31.66 -35.11
C GLY A 428 35.93 -31.88 -36.58
N THR A 429 36.93 -32.73 -36.84
CA THR A 429 37.09 -33.43 -38.13
C THR A 429 36.13 -34.62 -38.20
N TYR A 430 35.78 -35.07 -39.40
CA TYR A 430 34.85 -36.20 -39.60
C TYR A 430 35.28 -37.47 -38.85
N VAL A 431 36.59 -37.75 -38.83
CA VAL A 431 37.20 -38.88 -38.11
C VAL A 431 37.08 -38.71 -36.58
N ALA A 432 37.28 -37.49 -36.05
CA ALA A 432 37.13 -37.23 -34.62
C ALA A 432 35.67 -37.35 -34.14
N ASP A 433 34.70 -36.91 -34.95
CA ASP A 433 33.27 -37.08 -34.67
C ASP A 433 32.83 -38.56 -34.73
N LEU A 434 33.41 -39.39 -35.61
CA LEU A 434 33.20 -40.84 -35.57
C LEU A 434 33.83 -41.48 -34.32
N ALA A 435 35.08 -41.12 -34.00
CA ALA A 435 35.76 -41.63 -32.81
C ALA A 435 34.98 -41.31 -31.53
N ALA A 436 34.48 -40.08 -31.39
CA ALA A 436 33.66 -39.64 -30.25
C ALA A 436 32.33 -40.40 -30.10
N ARG A 437 31.78 -40.97 -31.19
CA ARG A 437 30.61 -41.88 -31.13
C ARG A 437 30.99 -43.28 -30.64
N SER A 438 32.18 -43.78 -30.99
CA SER A 438 32.65 -45.11 -30.53
C SER A 438 33.15 -45.14 -29.08
N ARG A 439 33.68 -44.02 -28.58
CA ARG A 439 34.19 -43.87 -27.21
C ARG A 439 33.73 -42.53 -26.63
N PRO A 440 32.57 -42.46 -25.94
CA PRO A 440 32.14 -41.24 -25.27
C PRO A 440 33.14 -40.89 -24.16
N SER A 441 33.75 -39.70 -24.23
CA SER A 441 34.80 -39.32 -23.28
C SER A 441 34.21 -39.02 -21.90
N ARG A 442 34.68 -39.75 -20.88
CA ARG A 442 34.26 -39.56 -19.47
C ARG A 442 34.46 -38.11 -19.01
N VAL A 443 35.50 -37.44 -19.51
CA VAL A 443 35.78 -36.02 -19.25
C VAL A 443 34.64 -35.09 -19.73
N ALA A 444 34.09 -35.30 -20.93
CA ALA A 444 33.00 -34.46 -21.43
C ALA A 444 31.67 -34.71 -20.69
N ALA A 445 31.47 -35.93 -20.17
CA ALA A 445 30.34 -36.24 -19.30
C ALA A 445 30.50 -35.59 -17.91
N ALA A 446 31.71 -35.63 -17.35
CA ALA A 446 32.06 -34.98 -16.09
C ALA A 446 31.90 -33.45 -16.18
N GLN A 447 32.47 -32.81 -17.20
CA GLN A 447 32.38 -31.34 -17.41
C GLN A 447 30.92 -30.84 -17.50
N ARG A 448 30.03 -31.56 -18.20
CA ARG A 448 28.61 -31.22 -18.24
C ARG A 448 27.93 -31.38 -16.88
N THR A 449 28.31 -32.40 -16.12
CA THR A 449 27.72 -32.65 -14.80
C THR A 449 28.23 -31.64 -13.76
N GLY A 450 29.49 -31.18 -13.89
CA GLY A 450 30.01 -30.05 -13.11
C GLY A 450 29.32 -28.72 -13.44
N LEU A 451 28.98 -28.46 -14.72
CA LEU A 451 28.20 -27.27 -15.09
C LEU A 451 26.79 -27.30 -14.48
N ASP A 452 26.11 -28.44 -14.54
CA ASP A 452 24.77 -28.59 -13.97
C ASP A 452 24.80 -28.46 -12.43
N LEU A 453 25.82 -29.02 -11.77
CA LEU A 453 26.03 -28.84 -10.31
C LEU A 453 26.37 -27.40 -9.94
N ALA A 454 27.15 -26.69 -10.75
CA ALA A 454 27.44 -25.26 -10.54
C ALA A 454 26.17 -24.41 -10.68
N LEU A 455 25.31 -24.69 -11.66
CA LEU A 455 24.00 -24.04 -11.82
C LEU A 455 23.09 -24.29 -10.60
N ILE A 456 23.02 -25.54 -10.12
CA ILE A 456 22.23 -25.88 -8.93
C ILE A 456 22.80 -25.17 -7.68
N GLY A 457 24.12 -25.19 -7.48
CA GLY A 457 24.76 -24.49 -6.38
C GLY A 457 24.53 -22.97 -6.41
N PHE A 458 24.59 -22.36 -7.60
CA PHE A 458 24.32 -20.94 -7.79
C PHE A 458 22.85 -20.58 -7.50
N ALA A 459 21.89 -21.41 -7.92
CA ALA A 459 20.47 -21.23 -7.59
C ALA A 459 20.18 -21.41 -6.09
N VAL A 460 20.83 -22.36 -5.41
CA VAL A 460 20.71 -22.55 -3.95
C VAL A 460 21.35 -21.39 -3.19
N LEU A 461 22.49 -20.87 -3.64
CA LEU A 461 23.12 -19.67 -3.05
C LEU A 461 22.24 -18.43 -3.21
N ALA A 462 21.65 -18.21 -4.39
CA ALA A 462 20.72 -17.10 -4.62
C ALA A 462 19.48 -17.18 -3.72
N TRP A 463 18.91 -18.38 -3.54
CA TRP A 463 17.80 -18.61 -2.61
C TRP A 463 18.19 -18.39 -1.14
N PHE A 464 19.37 -18.86 -0.72
CA PHE A 464 19.85 -18.68 0.65
C PHE A 464 20.13 -17.20 0.97
N GLN A 465 20.74 -16.46 0.04
CA GLN A 465 20.90 -15.00 0.17
C GLN A 465 19.54 -14.29 0.24
N LEU A 466 18.55 -14.69 -0.56
CA LEU A 466 17.19 -14.14 -0.51
C LEU A 466 16.46 -14.42 0.82
N GLN A 467 16.83 -15.49 1.53
CA GLN A 467 16.38 -15.76 2.90
C GLN A 467 17.15 -14.98 3.98
N GLN A 468 18.31 -14.41 3.68
CA GLN A 468 19.16 -13.72 4.66
C GLN A 468 19.13 -12.19 4.56
N TYR A 469 18.98 -11.63 3.35
CA TYR A 469 18.90 -10.18 3.14
C TYR A 469 17.47 -9.62 3.21
N ASP A 470 16.50 -10.51 3.41
CA ASP A 470 15.05 -10.31 3.53
C ASP A 470 14.29 -9.59 2.41
N SER A 471 14.97 -8.84 1.54
CA SER A 471 14.44 -8.18 0.33
C SER A 471 15.38 -8.37 -0.87
N PRO A 472 14.87 -8.49 -2.11
CA PRO A 472 15.66 -8.41 -3.35
C PRO A 472 16.40 -7.07 -3.57
N LEU A 473 16.06 -6.03 -2.80
CA LEU A 473 16.67 -4.72 -2.88
C LEU A 473 17.80 -4.61 -1.84
N SER A 474 19.05 -4.56 -2.29
CA SER A 474 20.24 -4.45 -1.43
C SER A 474 21.05 -3.20 -1.79
N GLY A 475 21.62 -2.54 -0.78
CA GLY A 475 22.28 -1.25 -0.94
C GLY A 475 23.79 -1.32 -0.77
N VAL A 476 24.53 -0.70 -1.71
CA VAL A 476 25.96 -0.42 -1.57
C VAL A 476 26.12 1.07 -1.26
N ALA A 477 26.92 1.40 -0.24
CA ALA A 477 27.19 2.77 0.19
C ALA A 477 25.93 3.63 0.49
N GLY A 478 24.86 3.01 1.01
CA GLY A 478 23.68 3.71 1.53
C GLY A 478 22.59 4.05 0.51
N GLN A 479 22.74 3.70 -0.76
CA GLN A 479 21.67 3.81 -1.76
C GLN A 479 21.00 2.46 -1.98
N LEU A 480 19.65 2.41 -1.96
CA LEU A 480 18.87 1.22 -2.30
C LEU A 480 19.08 0.86 -3.78
N GLY A 481 19.64 -0.31 -4.04
CA GLY A 481 19.84 -0.86 -5.37
C GLY A 481 19.06 -2.16 -5.57
N ILE A 482 18.95 -2.61 -6.83
CA ILE A 482 18.42 -3.93 -7.15
C ILE A 482 19.58 -4.93 -7.16
N ASP A 483 19.48 -6.01 -6.40
CA ASP A 483 20.47 -7.08 -6.47
C ASP A 483 20.13 -8.07 -7.61
N PRO A 484 20.96 -8.16 -8.66
CA PRO A 484 20.68 -9.04 -9.80
C PRO A 484 20.82 -10.53 -9.46
N MET A 485 21.47 -10.89 -8.34
CA MET A 485 21.56 -12.28 -7.85
C MET A 485 20.24 -12.68 -7.17
N LEU A 486 19.70 -11.80 -6.31
CA LEU A 486 18.44 -12.03 -5.61
C LEU A 486 17.25 -12.06 -6.57
N ALA A 487 17.15 -11.08 -7.48
CA ALA A 487 16.11 -11.04 -8.51
C ALA A 487 16.17 -12.23 -9.48
N ALA A 488 17.35 -12.86 -9.64
CA ALA A 488 17.52 -14.05 -10.46
C ALA A 488 17.18 -15.37 -9.75
N ALA A 489 16.95 -15.39 -8.42
CA ALA A 489 16.79 -16.63 -7.66
C ALA A 489 15.66 -17.53 -8.18
N GLY A 490 14.46 -16.98 -8.43
CA GLY A 490 13.33 -17.73 -9.00
C GLY A 490 13.59 -18.24 -10.43
N PRO A 491 13.97 -17.36 -11.39
CA PRO A 491 14.35 -17.77 -12.74
C PRO A 491 15.47 -18.83 -12.80
N LEU A 492 16.50 -18.72 -11.94
CA LEU A 492 17.57 -19.70 -11.80
C LEU A 492 17.07 -21.01 -11.19
N GLY A 493 16.20 -20.96 -10.17
CA GLY A 493 15.56 -22.12 -9.56
C GLY A 493 14.74 -22.93 -10.57
N VAL A 494 13.98 -22.27 -11.44
CA VAL A 494 13.22 -22.93 -12.53
C VAL A 494 14.17 -23.61 -13.53
N LEU A 495 15.25 -22.93 -13.93
CA LEU A 495 16.23 -23.50 -14.86
C LEU A 495 16.99 -24.70 -14.24
N ALA A 496 17.46 -24.55 -13.00
CA ALA A 496 18.17 -25.58 -12.26
C ALA A 496 17.28 -26.81 -11.99
N GLY A 497 16.03 -26.60 -11.57
CA GLY A 497 15.05 -27.66 -11.33
C GLY A 497 14.71 -28.44 -12.60
N ALA A 498 14.51 -27.75 -13.72
CA ALA A 498 14.23 -28.40 -15.01
C ALA A 498 15.44 -29.22 -15.53
N VAL A 499 16.67 -28.73 -15.33
CA VAL A 499 17.91 -29.49 -15.64
C VAL A 499 18.06 -30.70 -14.72
N LEU A 500 17.84 -30.54 -13.41
CA LEU A 500 17.94 -31.61 -12.41
C LEU A 500 16.93 -32.73 -12.69
N ALA A 501 15.66 -32.39 -12.97
CA ALA A 501 14.64 -33.37 -13.30
C ALA A 501 14.98 -34.22 -14.54
N LEU A 502 15.63 -33.62 -15.56
CA LEU A 502 16.12 -34.37 -16.73
C LEU A 502 17.37 -35.21 -16.45
N ARG A 503 18.17 -34.86 -15.43
CA ARG A 503 19.23 -35.77 -14.92
C ARG A 503 18.65 -36.94 -14.12
N LEU A 504 17.47 -36.78 -13.51
CA LEU A 504 16.70 -37.84 -12.85
C LEU A 504 15.85 -38.69 -13.81
N LEU A 505 15.68 -38.28 -15.08
CA LEU A 505 14.92 -39.05 -16.07
C LEU A 505 15.53 -40.42 -16.45
N PRO A 506 16.85 -40.57 -16.72
CA PRO A 506 17.44 -41.88 -16.99
C PRO A 506 17.31 -42.94 -15.87
N PRO A 507 17.40 -42.61 -14.56
CA PRO A 507 17.05 -43.58 -13.52
C PRO A 507 15.53 -43.82 -13.40
N LEU A 508 14.67 -42.80 -13.57
CA LEU A 508 13.21 -42.96 -13.55
C LEU A 508 12.70 -43.88 -14.66
N THR A 509 13.19 -43.73 -15.89
CA THR A 509 12.82 -44.63 -17.02
C THR A 509 13.23 -46.07 -16.74
N ARG A 510 14.44 -46.31 -16.21
CA ARG A 510 14.89 -47.66 -15.80
C ARG A 510 14.07 -48.27 -14.66
N LEU A 511 13.53 -47.44 -13.76
CA LEU A 511 12.62 -47.90 -12.71
C LEU A 511 11.26 -48.28 -13.31
N LEU A 512 10.74 -47.49 -14.24
CA LEU A 512 9.50 -47.77 -14.97
C LEU A 512 9.62 -49.01 -15.88
N GLU A 513 10.74 -49.22 -16.57
CA GLU A 513 11.00 -50.44 -17.36
C GLU A 513 10.83 -51.70 -16.49
N ARG A 514 11.47 -51.74 -15.31
CA ARG A 514 11.37 -52.84 -14.32
C ARG A 514 9.94 -53.10 -13.81
N LEU A 515 9.07 -52.09 -13.82
CA LEU A 515 7.68 -52.19 -13.39
C LEU A 515 6.74 -52.60 -14.55
N VAL A 516 7.02 -52.12 -15.77
CA VAL A 516 6.22 -52.33 -16.98
C VAL A 516 6.45 -53.71 -17.59
N ASP A 517 7.65 -54.29 -17.49
CA ASP A 517 7.98 -55.63 -18.01
C ASP A 517 7.20 -56.78 -17.33
N ARG A 518 6.29 -56.47 -16.39
CA ARG A 518 5.32 -57.40 -15.78
C ARG A 518 3.92 -57.38 -16.42
N ARG A 519 3.66 -56.62 -17.51
CA ARG A 519 2.33 -56.55 -18.16
C ARG A 519 2.37 -56.63 -19.70
N PRO A 520 1.39 -57.29 -20.36
CA PRO A 520 1.46 -57.70 -21.76
C PRO A 520 1.07 -56.60 -22.79
N TRP A 521 1.53 -55.36 -22.62
CA TRP A 521 1.17 -54.23 -23.51
C TRP A 521 2.32 -53.85 -24.46
N PHE A 522 2.52 -54.69 -25.48
CA PHE A 522 3.64 -54.63 -26.43
C PHE A 522 3.89 -53.25 -27.07
N ALA A 523 2.82 -52.51 -27.42
CA ALA A 523 2.94 -51.17 -28.00
C ALA A 523 3.46 -50.11 -27.01
N ALA A 524 3.16 -50.26 -25.71
CA ALA A 524 3.66 -49.37 -24.66
C ALA A 524 5.14 -49.66 -24.36
N GLN A 525 5.54 -50.93 -24.27
CA GLN A 525 6.94 -51.33 -24.10
C GLN A 525 7.84 -50.76 -25.20
N LEU A 526 7.42 -50.83 -26.48
CA LEU A 526 8.19 -50.26 -27.59
C LEU A 526 8.39 -48.73 -27.46
N GLY A 527 7.39 -48.00 -26.99
CA GLY A 527 7.51 -46.55 -26.74
C GLY A 527 8.47 -46.23 -25.59
N VAL A 528 8.33 -46.92 -24.46
CA VAL A 528 9.18 -46.73 -23.26
C VAL A 528 10.64 -47.10 -23.54
N TRP A 529 10.89 -48.26 -24.17
CA TRP A 529 12.25 -48.72 -24.53
C TRP A 529 12.92 -47.81 -25.57
N GLN A 530 12.17 -47.14 -26.45
CA GLN A 530 12.75 -46.13 -27.36
C GLN A 530 13.10 -44.83 -26.62
N ALA A 531 12.20 -44.33 -25.77
CA ALA A 531 12.45 -43.15 -24.94
C ALA A 531 13.68 -43.31 -24.01
N GLY A 532 13.83 -44.48 -23.37
CA GLY A 532 14.97 -44.79 -22.50
C GLY A 532 16.32 -44.91 -23.22
N ARG A 533 16.32 -45.27 -24.52
CA ARG A 533 17.55 -45.52 -25.31
C ARG A 533 17.98 -44.34 -26.19
N ARG A 534 17.10 -43.39 -26.49
CA ARG A 534 17.40 -42.19 -27.29
C ARG A 534 16.76 -40.94 -26.66
N PRO A 535 17.42 -40.28 -25.71
CA PRO A 535 16.82 -39.15 -24.99
C PRO A 535 16.60 -37.95 -25.90
N HIS A 536 15.36 -37.75 -26.33
CA HIS A 536 14.83 -36.51 -26.94
C HIS A 536 14.70 -35.40 -25.87
N ALA A 537 15.79 -35.11 -25.14
CA ALA A 537 15.75 -34.29 -23.93
C ALA A 537 15.47 -32.79 -24.19
N GLY A 538 15.84 -32.27 -25.37
CA GLY A 538 15.71 -30.83 -25.68
C GLY A 538 14.27 -30.31 -25.76
N PRO A 539 13.38 -30.95 -26.55
CA PRO A 539 11.96 -30.59 -26.62
C PRO A 539 11.23 -30.81 -25.29
N VAL A 540 11.59 -31.86 -24.55
CA VAL A 540 11.03 -32.13 -23.21
C VAL A 540 11.48 -31.07 -22.20
N LEU A 541 12.74 -30.60 -22.27
CA LEU A 541 13.20 -29.44 -21.50
C LEU A 541 12.44 -28.17 -21.87
N LEU A 542 12.28 -27.88 -23.17
CA LEU A 542 11.54 -26.71 -23.63
C LEU A 542 10.09 -26.72 -23.10
N LEU A 543 9.40 -27.86 -23.16
CA LEU A 543 8.05 -28.02 -22.64
C LEU A 543 8.00 -27.91 -21.11
N ALA A 544 8.88 -28.61 -20.39
CA ALA A 544 8.94 -28.56 -18.94
C ALA A 544 9.29 -27.17 -18.42
N LEU A 545 10.23 -26.47 -19.07
CA LEU A 545 10.64 -25.12 -18.75
C LEU A 545 9.49 -24.13 -19.02
N ALA A 546 8.76 -24.26 -20.14
CA ALA A 546 7.60 -23.42 -20.42
C ALA A 546 6.43 -23.64 -19.44
N VAL A 547 6.17 -24.89 -19.05
CA VAL A 547 5.16 -25.21 -18.02
C VAL A 547 5.61 -24.72 -16.64
N ALA A 548 6.90 -24.85 -16.27
CA ALA A 548 7.43 -24.33 -15.02
C ALA A 548 7.39 -22.79 -14.96
N VAL A 549 7.79 -22.10 -16.03
CA VAL A 549 7.69 -20.64 -16.17
C VAL A 549 6.23 -20.18 -16.08
N SER A 550 5.31 -20.84 -16.79
CA SER A 550 3.88 -20.49 -16.72
C SER A 550 3.29 -20.78 -15.34
N THR A 551 3.65 -21.89 -14.71
CA THR A 551 3.21 -22.24 -13.35
C THR A 551 3.68 -21.19 -12.35
N LEU A 552 4.98 -20.91 -12.33
CA LEU A 552 5.58 -19.88 -11.48
C LEU A 552 4.88 -18.53 -11.69
N ALA A 553 4.71 -18.09 -12.94
CA ALA A 553 4.06 -16.83 -13.25
C ALA A 553 2.61 -16.74 -12.73
N TRP A 554 1.78 -17.77 -12.94
CA TRP A 554 0.41 -17.80 -12.42
C TRP A 554 0.38 -17.82 -10.89
N THR A 555 1.24 -18.62 -10.25
CA THR A 555 1.32 -18.68 -8.78
C THR A 555 1.81 -17.38 -8.15
N LEU A 556 2.82 -16.71 -8.72
CA LEU A 556 3.28 -15.41 -8.23
C LEU A 556 2.22 -14.34 -8.40
N ALA A 557 1.52 -14.31 -9.55
CA ALA A 557 0.46 -13.34 -9.78
C ALA A 557 -0.77 -13.56 -8.87
N ALA A 558 -1.12 -14.82 -8.58
CA ALA A 558 -2.15 -15.17 -7.59
C ALA A 558 -1.71 -14.80 -6.17
N THR A 559 -0.46 -15.10 -5.80
CA THR A 559 0.10 -14.80 -4.47
C THR A 559 0.16 -13.29 -4.23
N ALA A 560 0.61 -12.51 -5.22
CA ALA A 560 0.63 -11.05 -5.13
C ALA A 560 -0.80 -10.46 -4.98
N ARG A 561 -1.77 -10.98 -5.74
CA ARG A 561 -3.18 -10.57 -5.58
C ARG A 561 -3.73 -10.92 -4.20
N GLN A 562 -3.46 -12.13 -3.67
CA GLN A 562 -3.89 -12.48 -2.33
C GLN A 562 -3.21 -11.60 -1.28
N SER A 563 -1.90 -11.37 -1.40
CA SER A 563 -1.15 -10.53 -0.46
C SER A 563 -1.66 -9.09 -0.40
N GLN A 564 -2.18 -8.53 -1.49
CA GLN A 564 -2.83 -7.21 -1.46
C GLN A 564 -4.18 -7.23 -0.72
N ILE A 565 -4.98 -8.30 -0.90
CA ILE A 565 -6.25 -8.49 -0.18
C ILE A 565 -5.99 -8.72 1.31
N ASP A 566 -5.02 -9.57 1.66
CA ASP A 566 -4.59 -9.83 3.04
C ASP A 566 -4.09 -8.55 3.74
N GLN A 567 -3.37 -7.68 3.02
CA GLN A 567 -2.96 -6.36 3.53
C GLN A 567 -4.17 -5.44 3.74
N ALA A 568 -5.09 -5.33 2.77
CA ALA A 568 -6.30 -4.51 2.93
C ALA A 568 -7.19 -4.99 4.10
N ASP A 569 -7.36 -6.31 4.25
CA ASP A 569 -8.04 -6.93 5.39
C ASP A 569 -7.34 -6.61 6.72
N HIS A 570 -5.99 -6.57 6.73
CA HIS A 570 -5.21 -6.25 7.93
C HIS A 570 -5.23 -4.76 8.27
N THR A 571 -5.04 -3.86 7.30
CA THR A 571 -5.06 -2.40 7.50
C THR A 571 -6.45 -1.89 7.91
N ALA A 572 -7.53 -2.52 7.43
CA ALA A 572 -8.87 -2.27 7.95
C ALA A 572 -9.06 -2.85 9.35
N GLY A 573 -8.69 -4.11 9.56
CA GLY A 573 -8.81 -4.85 10.83
C GLY A 573 -10.22 -5.27 11.21
N ALA A 574 -11.25 -4.50 10.86
CA ALA A 574 -12.67 -4.85 10.92
C ALA A 574 -13.28 -4.86 9.51
N ASP A 575 -14.61 -4.94 9.36
CA ASP A 575 -15.23 -4.71 8.04
C ASP A 575 -15.26 -3.22 7.69
N LEU A 576 -15.62 -2.37 8.65
CA LEU A 576 -15.40 -0.92 8.60
C LEU A 576 -14.67 -0.50 9.89
N ARG A 577 -13.74 0.45 9.79
CA ARG A 577 -13.08 1.07 10.94
C ARG A 577 -13.24 2.58 10.85
N LEU A 578 -13.83 3.17 11.88
CA LEU A 578 -14.26 4.57 11.90
C LEU A 578 -13.38 5.34 12.89
N VAL A 579 -12.75 6.43 12.45
CA VAL A 579 -11.75 7.17 13.26
C VAL A 579 -12.12 8.65 13.33
N GLU A 580 -12.14 9.23 14.53
CA GLU A 580 -12.33 10.69 14.69
C GLU A 580 -11.09 11.45 14.22
N SER A 581 -11.26 12.38 13.27
CA SER A 581 -10.30 13.43 12.98
C SER A 581 -10.52 14.68 13.84
N ALA A 582 -11.69 14.80 14.49
CA ALA A 582 -12.05 15.91 15.36
C ALA A 582 -11.49 15.76 16.78
N TRP A 583 -10.95 16.85 17.34
CA TRP A 583 -10.47 16.92 18.74
C TRP A 583 -11.60 16.80 19.79
N SER A 584 -12.85 16.95 19.36
CA SER A 584 -14.07 16.90 20.19
C SER A 584 -15.07 15.90 19.62
N VAL A 585 -15.22 14.76 20.30
CA VAL A 585 -16.16 13.70 19.91
C VAL A 585 -17.60 14.12 20.25
N PRO A 586 -18.55 14.13 19.30
CA PRO A 586 -19.93 14.53 19.59
C PRO A 586 -20.61 13.60 20.62
N PRO A 587 -21.42 14.12 21.57
CA PRO A 587 -21.98 13.31 22.66
C PRO A 587 -22.82 12.10 22.25
N LEU A 588 -23.36 12.08 21.02
CA LEU A 588 -24.22 11.01 20.49
C LEU A 588 -23.55 10.19 19.37
N ARG A 589 -22.24 10.38 19.13
CA ARG A 589 -21.50 9.71 18.03
C ARG A 589 -21.55 8.18 18.10
N MET A 590 -21.59 7.61 19.31
CA MET A 590 -21.77 6.17 19.52
C MET A 590 -23.15 5.66 19.07
N ASP A 591 -24.22 6.45 19.26
CA ASP A 591 -25.56 6.11 18.75
C ASP A 591 -25.58 6.25 17.22
N GLN A 592 -24.96 7.30 16.66
CA GLN A 592 -24.83 7.49 15.20
C GLN A 592 -24.15 6.29 14.51
N VAL A 593 -23.08 5.76 15.12
CA VAL A 593 -22.37 4.57 14.61
C VAL A 593 -23.21 3.29 14.78
N GLY A 594 -23.93 3.15 15.90
CA GLY A 594 -24.78 1.98 16.16
C GLY A 594 -26.06 1.93 15.32
N GLU A 595 -26.61 3.08 14.91
CA GLU A 595 -27.81 3.20 14.05
C GLU A 595 -27.50 3.09 12.54
N LEU A 596 -26.23 2.89 12.14
CA LEU A 596 -25.83 2.77 10.73
C LEU A 596 -26.47 1.55 10.02
N PRO A 597 -26.93 1.70 8.77
CA PRO A 597 -27.70 0.67 8.07
C PRO A 597 -26.85 -0.58 7.76
N GLY A 598 -27.16 -1.68 8.44
CA GLY A 598 -26.48 -2.97 8.25
C GLY A 598 -25.28 -3.19 9.18
N VAL A 599 -25.06 -2.35 10.20
CA VAL A 599 -24.15 -2.67 11.30
C VAL A 599 -24.73 -3.76 12.18
N THR A 600 -23.89 -4.73 12.56
CA THR A 600 -24.28 -5.87 13.42
C THR A 600 -23.58 -5.84 14.78
N SER A 601 -22.39 -5.23 14.85
CA SER A 601 -21.64 -4.95 16.08
C SER A 601 -20.71 -3.77 15.84
N ALA A 602 -20.52 -2.92 16.84
CA ALA A 602 -19.61 -1.78 16.81
C ALA A 602 -18.91 -1.67 18.17
N VAL A 603 -17.63 -2.06 18.22
CA VAL A 603 -16.83 -2.08 19.44
C VAL A 603 -15.90 -0.85 19.46
N PRO A 604 -15.97 0.02 20.47
CA PRO A 604 -15.05 1.14 20.62
C PRO A 604 -13.63 0.69 20.97
N ALA A 605 -12.64 1.51 20.64
CA ALA A 605 -11.24 1.26 20.91
C ALA A 605 -10.47 2.55 21.26
N TRP A 606 -9.31 2.39 21.89
CA TRP A 606 -8.32 3.43 22.10
C TRP A 606 -6.98 3.02 21.50
N ARG A 607 -6.36 3.89 20.69
CA ARG A 607 -5.02 3.67 20.14
C ARG A 607 -4.02 4.71 20.66
N VAL A 608 -2.79 4.28 20.93
CA VAL A 608 -1.67 5.18 21.21
C VAL A 608 -0.36 4.58 20.70
N ARG A 609 0.48 5.41 20.08
CA ARG A 609 1.87 5.07 19.75
C ARG A 609 2.79 5.43 20.92
N MET A 610 3.75 4.57 21.20
CA MET A 610 4.78 4.77 22.21
C MET A 610 6.11 4.18 21.74
N GLU A 611 7.19 4.55 22.41
CA GLU A 611 8.52 3.97 22.17
C GLU A 611 8.82 2.94 23.26
N THR A 612 9.24 1.72 22.90
CA THR A 612 9.54 0.64 23.87
C THR A 612 10.95 0.08 23.76
N GLY A 613 11.50 -0.33 24.91
CA GLY A 613 12.86 -0.86 25.03
C GLY A 613 13.95 0.21 24.89
N GLU A 614 15.20 -0.19 25.11
CA GLU A 614 16.38 0.69 25.04
C GLU A 614 16.60 1.34 23.67
N LYS A 615 15.99 0.79 22.62
CA LYS A 615 16.10 1.26 21.22
C LYS A 615 15.03 2.28 20.82
N ALA A 616 14.15 2.69 21.73
CA ALA A 616 12.99 3.53 21.43
C ALA A 616 12.13 2.96 20.27
N THR A 617 11.80 1.67 20.34
CA THR A 617 11.10 0.94 19.27
C THR A 617 9.67 1.48 19.10
N PRO A 618 9.27 2.02 17.94
CA PRO A 618 7.89 2.42 17.69
C PRO A 618 6.95 1.23 17.91
N THR A 619 6.00 1.41 18.82
CA THR A 619 5.11 0.36 19.30
C THR A 619 3.71 0.94 19.47
N THR A 620 2.70 0.31 18.85
CA THR A 620 1.30 0.73 19.06
C THR A 620 0.61 -0.14 20.09
N ALA A 621 0.00 0.51 21.09
CA ALA A 621 -0.96 -0.12 21.97
C ALA A 621 -2.40 0.18 21.49
N LEU A 622 -3.16 -0.87 21.21
CA LEU A 622 -4.59 -0.82 20.96
C LEU A 622 -5.31 -1.42 22.17
N ALA A 623 -6.15 -0.63 22.83
CA ALA A 623 -7.08 -1.12 23.83
C ALA A 623 -8.44 -1.36 23.18
N ILE A 624 -9.00 -2.55 23.36
CA ILE A 624 -10.33 -2.95 22.89
C ILE A 624 -10.98 -3.91 23.92
N ASP A 625 -12.30 -4.03 23.90
CA ASP A 625 -12.98 -5.09 24.67
C ASP A 625 -12.64 -6.47 24.09
N MET A 626 -11.83 -7.25 24.80
CA MET A 626 -11.44 -8.58 24.32
C MET A 626 -12.63 -9.55 24.25
N ALA A 627 -13.65 -9.39 25.10
CA ALA A 627 -14.81 -10.28 25.09
C ALA A 627 -15.70 -10.04 23.86
N ALA A 628 -15.91 -8.79 23.46
CA ALA A 628 -16.75 -8.45 22.29
C ALA A 628 -16.02 -8.47 20.94
N ALA A 629 -14.70 -8.25 20.92
CA ALA A 629 -13.95 -8.10 19.65
C ALA A 629 -13.83 -9.41 18.83
N GLY A 630 -14.15 -10.58 19.38
CA GLY A 630 -13.96 -11.88 18.71
C GLY A 630 -14.73 -12.12 17.40
N ASP A 631 -15.83 -11.40 17.16
CA ASP A 631 -16.57 -11.42 15.89
C ASP A 631 -16.22 -10.24 14.97
N VAL A 632 -15.60 -9.18 15.50
CA VAL A 632 -15.32 -7.92 14.79
C VAL A 632 -13.89 -7.84 14.27
N LEU A 633 -12.91 -8.27 15.08
CA LEU A 633 -11.48 -8.16 14.80
C LEU A 633 -11.03 -9.31 13.90
N ARG A 634 -10.60 -8.97 12.68
CA ARG A 634 -10.22 -9.90 11.61
C ARG A 634 -8.70 -10.13 11.63
N LEU A 635 -8.29 -11.38 11.82
CA LEU A 635 -6.90 -11.82 11.68
C LEU A 635 -6.83 -13.05 10.78
N ARG A 636 -5.74 -13.20 10.03
CA ARG A 636 -5.47 -14.36 9.18
C ARG A 636 -5.03 -15.55 10.05
N SER A 637 -5.55 -16.75 9.75
CA SER A 637 -5.50 -17.92 10.63
C SER A 637 -4.11 -18.49 10.95
N ASP A 638 -3.08 -18.09 10.22
CA ASP A 638 -1.68 -18.43 10.46
C ASP A 638 -1.00 -17.53 11.51
N LEU A 639 -1.57 -16.36 11.79
CA LEU A 639 -1.07 -15.39 12.78
C LEU A 639 -1.63 -15.64 14.20
N GLY A 640 -2.60 -16.55 14.32
CA GLY A 640 -3.28 -16.94 15.55
C GLY A 640 -4.80 -17.09 15.37
N ASP A 641 -5.44 -17.86 16.25
CA ASP A 641 -6.90 -17.81 16.39
C ASP A 641 -7.26 -16.68 17.37
N VAL A 642 -7.74 -15.57 16.81
CA VAL A 642 -8.20 -14.40 17.58
C VAL A 642 -9.28 -14.76 18.60
N ARG A 643 -10.22 -15.66 18.28
CA ARG A 643 -11.30 -15.98 19.21
C ARG A 643 -10.77 -16.74 20.41
N ALA A 644 -9.87 -17.69 20.20
CA ALA A 644 -9.21 -18.41 21.28
C ALA A 644 -8.30 -17.49 22.12
N LEU A 645 -7.52 -16.62 21.49
CA LEU A 645 -6.59 -15.71 22.19
C LEU A 645 -7.32 -14.62 22.98
N LEU A 646 -8.39 -14.04 22.42
CA LEU A 646 -9.21 -13.04 23.11
C LEU A 646 -10.06 -13.66 24.22
N ALA A 647 -10.67 -14.83 24.00
CA ALA A 647 -11.43 -15.52 25.04
C ALA A 647 -10.55 -16.02 26.20
N ALA A 648 -9.26 -16.30 25.95
CA ALA A 648 -8.28 -16.56 27.01
C ALA A 648 -7.80 -15.28 27.73
N GLY A 649 -8.05 -14.10 27.16
CA GLY A 649 -7.64 -12.80 27.72
C GLY A 649 -8.74 -12.03 28.44
N ALA A 650 -10.00 -12.22 28.04
CA ALA A 650 -11.17 -11.63 28.67
C ALA A 650 -11.31 -12.07 30.14
N PRO A 651 -11.19 -11.17 31.14
CA PRO A 651 -11.30 -11.55 32.55
C PRO A 651 -12.75 -11.89 32.93
N GLU A 652 -12.95 -12.89 33.80
CA GLU A 652 -14.28 -13.33 34.26
C GLU A 652 -15.16 -12.20 34.85
N SER A 653 -14.55 -11.10 35.34
CA SER A 653 -15.25 -9.86 35.68
C SER A 653 -14.34 -8.62 35.65
N SER A 654 -14.02 -8.12 34.45
CA SER A 654 -13.36 -6.82 34.27
C SER A 654 -14.28 -5.60 34.46
N ARG A 655 -15.61 -5.80 34.51
CA ARG A 655 -16.64 -4.74 34.51
C ARG A 655 -16.42 -3.69 35.60
N GLN A 656 -16.54 -2.41 35.22
CA GLN A 656 -16.19 -1.28 36.08
C GLN A 656 -17.27 -1.00 37.16
N PRO A 657 -16.88 -0.86 38.45
CA PRO A 657 -17.79 -0.42 39.51
C PRO A 657 -18.39 0.96 39.23
N GLY A 658 -19.69 1.08 39.49
CA GLY A 658 -20.52 2.21 39.06
C GLY A 658 -22.00 1.79 39.05
N MET A 659 -22.89 2.73 38.73
CA MET A 659 -24.34 2.50 38.75
C MET A 659 -24.90 2.37 37.34
N ASP A 660 -25.67 1.31 37.06
CA ASP A 660 -26.42 1.18 35.81
C ASP A 660 -27.44 2.32 35.67
N LEU A 661 -27.51 2.96 34.49
CA LEU A 661 -28.53 3.95 34.19
C LEU A 661 -29.87 3.25 33.82
N PRO A 662 -31.03 3.79 34.23
CA PRO A 662 -32.32 3.20 33.88
C PRO A 662 -32.55 3.13 32.37
N ALA A 663 -33.07 2.00 31.88
CA ALA A 663 -33.44 1.84 30.48
C ALA A 663 -34.48 2.89 30.05
N GLY A 664 -34.21 3.61 28.95
CA GLY A 664 -35.05 4.71 28.47
C GLY A 664 -34.78 6.08 29.13
N ALA A 665 -33.71 6.21 29.92
CA ALA A 665 -33.18 7.52 30.32
C ALA A 665 -32.61 8.27 29.08
N THR A 666 -33.03 9.52 28.90
CA THR A 666 -32.65 10.38 27.76
C THR A 666 -31.82 11.59 28.17
N ALA A 667 -31.79 11.95 29.46
CA ALA A 667 -30.95 13.02 29.98
C ALA A 667 -30.53 12.78 31.45
N LEU A 668 -29.42 13.40 31.86
CA LEU A 668 -28.94 13.45 33.24
C LEU A 668 -29.10 14.88 33.77
N ARG A 669 -29.68 15.02 34.97
CA ARG A 669 -30.04 16.29 35.59
C ARG A 669 -29.46 16.39 37.00
N GLY A 670 -29.13 17.60 37.44
CA GLY A 670 -28.67 17.90 38.80
C GLY A 670 -28.22 19.34 38.93
N SER A 671 -27.48 19.68 40.00
CA SER A 671 -26.78 20.96 40.10
C SER A 671 -25.37 20.78 40.67
N VAL A 672 -24.41 21.51 40.09
CA VAL A 672 -23.01 21.56 40.55
C VAL A 672 -22.69 22.96 41.07
N ARG A 673 -21.95 23.02 42.18
CA ARG A 673 -21.40 24.24 42.74
C ARG A 673 -19.97 24.00 43.23
N ILE A 674 -19.08 24.94 42.92
CA ILE A 674 -17.70 24.97 43.42
C ILE A 674 -17.54 26.24 44.25
N THR A 675 -16.91 26.13 45.42
CA THR A 675 -16.82 27.19 46.44
C THR A 675 -15.43 27.28 47.05
N SER A 676 -15.01 28.51 47.37
CA SER A 676 -13.72 28.88 47.96
C SER A 676 -13.94 29.89 49.11
N PRO A 677 -13.05 30.02 50.11
CA PRO A 677 -13.22 30.97 51.21
C PRO A 677 -13.38 32.44 50.81
N PHE A 678 -12.93 32.83 49.60
CA PHE A 678 -13.05 34.20 49.08
C PHE A 678 -14.34 34.45 48.28
N GLY A 679 -15.18 33.44 48.03
CA GLY A 679 -16.46 33.60 47.34
C GLY A 679 -16.88 32.39 46.49
N GLU A 680 -17.98 32.57 45.77
CA GLU A 680 -18.37 31.66 44.68
C GLU A 680 -17.60 32.05 43.41
N PHE A 681 -17.16 31.07 42.63
CA PHE A 681 -16.40 31.33 41.40
C PHE A 681 -17.28 31.96 40.33
N MET A 682 -16.85 33.10 39.78
CA MET A 682 -17.56 33.85 38.72
C MET A 682 -17.36 33.26 37.32
N GLU A 683 -16.32 32.44 37.12
CA GLU A 683 -16.14 31.61 35.93
C GLU A 683 -16.84 30.26 36.13
N ARG A 684 -17.51 29.77 35.09
CA ARG A 684 -18.68 28.89 35.20
C ARG A 684 -18.32 27.51 35.80
N PRO A 685 -18.71 27.19 37.05
CA PRO A 685 -18.26 25.97 37.74
C PRO A 685 -18.76 24.65 37.13
N ARG A 686 -19.70 24.71 36.17
CA ARG A 686 -20.12 23.54 35.39
C ARG A 686 -19.13 23.15 34.30
N GLU A 687 -18.46 24.12 33.66
CA GLU A 687 -17.54 23.88 32.54
C GLU A 687 -16.31 23.08 33.00
N ALA A 688 -15.94 23.25 34.27
CA ALA A 688 -14.93 22.47 34.97
C ALA A 688 -15.34 21.02 35.32
N THR A 689 -16.62 20.62 35.22
CA THR A 689 -17.09 19.30 35.73
C THR A 689 -17.60 18.40 34.61
N PHE A 690 -17.19 17.14 34.63
CA PHE A 690 -17.56 16.09 33.67
C PHE A 690 -18.12 14.87 34.41
N ALA A 691 -19.21 14.28 33.93
CA ALA A 691 -19.60 12.93 34.30
C ALA A 691 -18.81 11.91 33.46
N LEU A 692 -18.35 10.84 34.10
CA LEU A 692 -17.76 9.67 33.44
C LEU A 692 -18.83 8.59 33.32
N LEU A 693 -19.26 8.32 32.09
CA LEU A 693 -20.10 7.18 31.77
C LEU A 693 -19.24 6.10 31.12
N THR A 694 -19.42 4.85 31.55
CA THR A 694 -18.75 3.70 30.95
C THR A 694 -19.80 2.83 30.24
N ASP A 695 -19.51 2.42 29.02
CA ASP A 695 -20.40 1.58 28.22
C ASP A 695 -20.29 0.09 28.57
N VAL A 696 -20.91 -0.78 27.75
CA VAL A 696 -20.84 -2.23 27.93
C VAL A 696 -19.46 -2.82 27.61
N HIS A 697 -18.65 -2.12 26.81
CA HIS A 697 -17.30 -2.48 26.37
C HIS A 697 -16.19 -1.93 27.27
N GLY A 698 -16.54 -1.23 28.35
CA GLY A 698 -15.56 -0.63 29.26
C GLY A 698 -14.96 0.69 28.76
N ALA A 699 -15.46 1.24 27.64
CA ALA A 699 -15.06 2.53 27.09
C ALA A 699 -15.69 3.68 27.88
N VAL A 700 -14.94 4.77 28.06
CA VAL A 700 -15.30 5.85 28.99
C VAL A 700 -15.61 7.14 28.24
N HIS A 701 -16.88 7.55 28.29
CA HIS A 701 -17.43 8.74 27.67
C HIS A 701 -17.48 9.88 28.69
N ARG A 702 -16.90 11.03 28.34
CA ARG A 702 -16.80 12.22 29.20
C ARG A 702 -17.86 13.24 28.80
N LEU A 703 -18.96 13.32 29.57
CA LEU A 703 -20.01 14.31 29.33
C LEU A 703 -19.78 15.56 30.19
N SER A 704 -19.52 16.71 29.56
CA SER A 704 -19.43 17.99 30.28
C SER A 704 -20.78 18.35 30.89
N LEU A 705 -20.78 18.73 32.17
CA LEU A 705 -21.99 19.16 32.88
C LEU A 705 -22.35 20.62 32.60
N ALA A 706 -21.71 21.29 31.63
CA ALA A 706 -22.03 22.66 31.22
C ALA A 706 -23.48 22.85 30.75
N GLY A 707 -24.05 21.85 30.06
CA GLY A 707 -25.34 21.96 29.36
C GLY A 707 -26.57 22.12 30.26
N GLY A 708 -27.55 22.87 29.74
CA GLY A 708 -28.87 23.06 30.35
C GLY A 708 -29.44 24.45 30.02
N THR A 709 -30.73 24.51 29.66
CA THR A 709 -31.43 25.73 29.22
C THR A 709 -32.02 26.58 30.37
N GLY A 710 -31.66 26.28 31.62
CA GLY A 710 -32.21 26.91 32.82
C GLY A 710 -31.53 28.22 33.22
N THR A 711 -32.25 29.07 33.95
CA THR A 711 -31.76 30.35 34.50
C THR A 711 -30.92 30.22 35.78
N ASP A 712 -30.85 29.03 36.38
CA ASP A 712 -30.01 28.70 37.54
C ASP A 712 -28.66 28.11 37.09
N PRO A 713 -27.47 28.59 37.52
CA PRO A 713 -26.24 28.47 36.72
C PRO A 713 -25.13 27.42 37.01
N TYR A 714 -24.99 26.52 37.98
CA TYR A 714 -25.87 25.70 38.84
C TYR A 714 -26.61 24.56 38.13
N ALA A 715 -27.94 24.54 38.02
CA ALA A 715 -28.69 23.37 37.53
C ALA A 715 -28.39 22.95 36.07
N PHE A 716 -27.75 21.80 35.89
CA PHE A 716 -27.45 21.21 34.58
C PHE A 716 -28.51 20.20 34.15
N GLU A 717 -28.68 20.06 32.83
CA GLU A 717 -29.49 19.03 32.19
C GLU A 717 -28.87 18.71 30.83
N ILE A 718 -28.31 17.52 30.71
CA ILE A 718 -27.51 17.08 29.55
C ILE A 718 -28.10 15.83 28.91
N PRO A 719 -28.11 15.70 27.56
CA PRO A 719 -28.57 14.49 26.91
C PRO A 719 -27.67 13.30 27.26
N LEU A 720 -28.28 12.12 27.38
CA LEU A 720 -27.59 10.85 27.52
C LEU A 720 -27.56 10.13 26.17
N PRO A 721 -26.48 9.38 25.84
CA PRO A 721 -26.51 8.38 24.78
C PRO A 721 -27.64 7.38 25.02
N ARG A 722 -28.31 6.97 23.95
CA ARG A 722 -29.45 6.03 23.97
C ARG A 722 -29.02 4.57 24.00
N THR A 723 -27.74 4.31 23.74
CA THR A 723 -27.08 3.00 23.76
C THR A 723 -27.34 2.26 25.06
N ALA A 724 -27.80 1.02 24.96
CA ALA A 724 -28.22 0.25 26.13
C ALA A 724 -27.04 -0.18 27.01
N GLY A 725 -27.21 -0.08 28.33
CA GLY A 725 -26.24 -0.62 29.31
C GLY A 725 -25.18 0.36 29.83
N MET A 726 -25.30 1.66 29.54
CA MET A 726 -24.43 2.71 30.09
C MET A 726 -24.46 2.76 31.63
N ARG A 727 -23.29 2.92 32.25
CA ARG A 727 -23.09 3.01 33.70
C ARG A 727 -22.46 4.36 34.08
N LEU A 728 -22.90 5.00 35.16
CA LEU A 728 -22.19 6.11 35.79
C LEU A 728 -21.05 5.57 36.66
N THR A 729 -19.80 5.83 36.29
CA THR A 729 -18.59 5.31 36.98
C THR A 729 -17.78 6.39 37.68
N GLY A 730 -17.99 7.68 37.39
CA GLY A 730 -17.25 8.74 38.06
C GLY A 730 -17.69 10.17 37.74
N PHE A 731 -17.03 11.11 38.40
CA PHE A 731 -17.04 12.54 38.09
C PHE A 731 -15.59 13.04 38.04
N ALA A 732 -15.20 13.67 36.94
CA ALA A 732 -13.92 14.35 36.82
C ALA A 732 -14.13 15.86 36.93
N VAL A 733 -13.23 16.55 37.62
CA VAL A 733 -13.21 18.01 37.75
C VAL A 733 -11.85 18.53 37.32
N ASP A 734 -11.83 19.58 36.51
CA ASP A 734 -10.65 20.26 36.00
C ASP A 734 -10.84 21.78 36.06
N GLY A 735 -10.20 22.43 37.02
CA GLY A 735 -10.37 23.84 37.32
C GLY A 735 -9.27 24.75 36.76
N PRO A 736 -9.51 26.08 36.71
CA PRO A 736 -8.48 27.07 36.43
C PRO A 736 -7.38 27.07 37.50
N GLU A 737 -6.29 27.76 37.18
CA GLU A 737 -5.12 27.89 38.06
C GLU A 737 -5.43 28.70 39.32
N MET A 738 -5.10 28.14 40.47
CA MET A 738 -5.41 28.67 41.80
C MET A 738 -4.15 28.98 42.61
N PRO A 739 -4.19 29.99 43.50
CA PRO A 739 -3.19 30.15 44.56
C PRO A 739 -3.18 28.93 45.49
N THR A 740 -2.00 28.48 45.88
CA THR A 740 -1.84 27.34 46.80
C THR A 740 -2.22 27.68 48.24
N GLY A 741 -2.54 26.65 49.03
CA GLY A 741 -2.97 26.76 50.44
C GLY A 741 -4.47 27.00 50.66
N LEU A 742 -5.29 27.04 49.61
CA LEU A 742 -6.73 27.30 49.72
C LEU A 742 -7.57 26.00 49.66
N PRO A 743 -8.58 25.83 50.53
CA PRO A 743 -9.50 24.71 50.46
C PRO A 743 -10.58 24.95 49.39
N ILE A 744 -10.82 23.95 48.53
CA ILE A 744 -11.82 23.98 47.46
C ILE A 744 -12.91 22.96 47.78
N VAL A 745 -14.17 23.39 47.72
CA VAL A 745 -15.34 22.55 47.99
C VAL A 745 -16.22 22.44 46.75
N TRP A 746 -16.28 21.24 46.18
CA TRP A 746 -17.19 20.85 45.09
C TRP A 746 -18.41 20.14 45.68
N GLN A 747 -19.60 20.51 45.22
CA GLN A 747 -20.88 19.92 45.63
C GLN A 747 -21.74 19.60 44.41
N LEU A 748 -22.17 18.34 44.32
CA LEU A 748 -23.20 17.84 43.42
C LEU A 748 -24.48 17.59 44.22
N LYS A 749 -25.62 18.10 43.74
CA LYS A 749 -26.93 17.94 44.40
C LYS A 749 -28.04 17.57 43.41
N GLY A 750 -29.00 16.79 43.88
CA GLY A 750 -30.24 16.52 43.15
C GLY A 750 -30.04 15.66 41.90
N LEU A 751 -29.04 14.77 41.88
CA LEU A 751 -28.76 13.94 40.72
C LEU A 751 -29.96 13.05 40.36
N ALA A 752 -30.36 13.07 39.09
CA ALA A 752 -31.50 12.35 38.56
C ALA A 752 -31.33 12.03 37.07
N THR A 753 -31.99 10.97 36.62
CA THR A 753 -32.15 10.65 35.19
C THR A 753 -33.54 11.03 34.72
N VAL A 754 -33.65 11.65 33.55
CA VAL A 754 -34.93 12.01 32.92
C VAL A 754 -35.23 10.99 31.85
N GLY A 755 -36.40 10.34 31.92
CA GLY A 755 -36.86 9.41 30.89
C GLY A 755 -37.54 10.13 29.71
N ALA A 756 -37.76 9.42 28.61
CA ALA A 756 -38.36 9.97 27.39
C ALA A 756 -39.74 10.67 27.58
N GLY A 757 -40.48 10.34 28.65
CA GLY A 757 -41.73 11.02 29.05
C GLY A 757 -41.55 12.28 29.90
N GLY A 758 -40.34 12.79 30.07
CA GLY A 758 -40.02 13.97 30.89
C GLY A 758 -39.99 13.73 32.41
N SER A 759 -40.29 12.51 32.87
CA SER A 759 -40.25 12.13 34.28
C SER A 759 -38.81 11.96 34.78
N ALA A 760 -38.45 12.67 35.86
CA ALA A 760 -37.14 12.54 36.50
C ALA A 760 -37.16 11.52 37.66
N ALA A 761 -36.24 10.56 37.64
CA ALA A 761 -36.01 9.56 38.68
C ALA A 761 -34.66 9.82 39.40
N PRO A 762 -34.61 9.90 40.74
CA PRO A 762 -33.38 10.23 41.48
C PRO A 762 -32.34 9.11 41.41
N LEU A 763 -31.07 9.50 41.29
CA LEU A 763 -29.93 8.57 41.14
C LEU A 763 -29.09 8.57 42.44
N ASN A 764 -29.38 7.62 43.33
CA ASN A 764 -28.79 7.55 44.68
C ASN A 764 -27.41 6.90 44.67
N LEU A 765 -26.37 7.70 44.85
CA LEU A 765 -24.95 7.31 44.72
C LEU A 765 -24.49 6.31 45.80
N ASP A 766 -25.20 6.23 46.92
CA ASP A 766 -24.96 5.31 48.04
C ASP A 766 -25.74 3.98 47.95
N ALA A 767 -26.71 3.85 47.04
CA ALA A 767 -27.55 2.65 46.92
C ALA A 767 -26.82 1.40 46.38
N GLY A 768 -25.61 1.57 45.83
CA GLY A 768 -24.81 0.48 45.25
C GLY A 768 -23.92 -0.29 46.22
N GLY A 769 -23.83 0.12 47.49
CA GLY A 769 -22.99 -0.53 48.51
C GLY A 769 -21.47 -0.28 48.40
N THR A 770 -20.96 0.04 47.21
CA THR A 770 -19.59 0.52 47.02
C THR A 770 -19.44 1.97 47.51
N ALA A 771 -18.47 2.21 48.39
CA ALA A 771 -18.12 3.56 48.82
C ALA A 771 -17.51 4.35 47.65
N TRP A 772 -17.73 5.66 47.61
CA TRP A 772 -17.05 6.56 46.68
C TRP A 772 -15.81 7.16 47.34
N ALA A 773 -14.71 7.22 46.58
CA ALA A 773 -13.39 7.63 47.03
C ALA A 773 -12.71 8.57 46.02
N LEU A 774 -11.62 9.18 46.48
CA LEU A 774 -10.66 9.93 45.65
C LEU A 774 -9.40 9.07 45.42
N PRO A 775 -8.61 9.31 44.36
CA PRO A 775 -7.40 8.55 44.09
C PRO A 775 -6.27 8.97 45.03
N ALA A 776 -5.32 8.08 45.30
CA ALA A 776 -4.22 8.34 46.26
C ALA A 776 -3.30 9.54 45.89
N LEU A 777 -3.37 10.02 44.64
CA LEU A 777 -2.68 11.24 44.18
C LEU A 777 -3.37 12.54 44.66
N ALA A 778 -4.62 12.49 45.14
CA ALA A 778 -5.32 13.63 45.74
C ALA A 778 -5.10 13.66 47.27
N ALA A 779 -3.84 13.84 47.68
CA ALA A 779 -3.36 13.55 49.04
C ALA A 779 -4.14 14.21 50.19
N ASP A 780 -4.62 15.46 50.00
CA ASP A 780 -5.38 16.22 51.01
C ASP A 780 -6.89 16.32 50.68
N GLY A 781 -7.45 15.30 50.02
CA GLY A 781 -8.85 15.23 49.60
C GLY A 781 -9.75 14.41 50.53
N THR A 782 -10.91 14.96 50.89
CA THR A 782 -12.01 14.23 51.57
C THR A 782 -13.26 14.20 50.71
N MET A 783 -13.97 13.07 50.70
CA MET A 783 -15.22 12.89 49.98
C MET A 783 -16.33 12.38 50.91
N SER A 784 -17.56 12.82 50.65
CA SER A 784 -18.77 12.39 51.35
C SER A 784 -19.93 12.26 50.36
N VAL A 785 -20.75 11.23 50.53
CA VAL A 785 -21.90 10.92 49.67
C VAL A 785 -23.11 10.64 50.54
N LYS A 786 -24.29 11.09 50.10
CA LYS A 786 -25.58 10.83 50.75
C LYS A 786 -26.72 10.97 49.75
N GLY A 787 -27.45 9.89 49.48
CA GLY A 787 -28.47 9.82 48.44
C GLY A 787 -27.93 10.28 47.09
N ASN A 788 -28.69 11.13 46.41
CA ASN A 788 -28.30 11.77 45.15
C ASN A 788 -27.46 13.07 45.33
N THR A 789 -26.64 13.12 46.38
CA THR A 789 -25.73 14.24 46.66
C THR A 789 -24.31 13.74 46.98
N ALA A 790 -23.31 14.49 46.50
CA ALA A 790 -21.90 14.25 46.77
C ALA A 790 -21.20 15.58 47.09
N ARG A 791 -20.24 15.54 48.02
CA ARG A 791 -19.40 16.67 48.39
C ARG A 791 -17.95 16.23 48.52
N VAL A 792 -17.08 16.92 47.79
CA VAL A 792 -15.62 16.78 47.85
C VAL A 792 -15.05 18.07 48.43
N GLN A 793 -14.08 17.94 49.34
CA GLN A 793 -13.34 19.04 49.93
C GLN A 793 -11.85 18.69 49.91
N MET A 794 -11.06 19.47 49.17
CA MET A 794 -9.61 19.27 49.03
C MET A 794 -8.84 20.52 49.47
N LEU A 795 -7.61 20.35 49.93
CA LEU A 795 -6.64 21.42 50.11
C LEU A 795 -5.60 21.35 48.98
N VAL A 796 -5.25 22.49 48.35
CA VAL A 796 -4.22 22.53 47.29
C VAL A 796 -2.87 22.84 47.92
N VAL A 797 -2.07 21.81 48.23
CA VAL A 797 -0.79 21.94 48.94
C VAL A 797 0.39 21.61 48.02
N ASP A 798 1.06 22.64 47.48
CA ASP A 798 2.43 22.53 46.97
C ASP A 798 3.15 23.90 46.92
N SER A 799 4.43 23.84 46.59
CA SER A 799 5.50 24.84 46.72
C SER A 799 5.54 25.86 45.58
N TYR A 800 4.89 25.58 44.46
CA TYR A 800 4.89 26.42 43.26
C TYR A 800 3.59 27.24 43.16
N ARG A 801 3.71 28.51 42.74
CA ARG A 801 2.69 29.55 43.03
C ARG A 801 1.30 29.37 42.42
N HIS A 802 1.15 28.53 41.41
CA HIS A 802 -0.11 28.32 40.69
C HIS A 802 -0.29 26.84 40.36
N LEU A 803 -1.44 26.27 40.70
CA LEU A 803 -1.83 24.90 40.35
C LEU A 803 -3.29 24.85 39.91
N ARG A 804 -3.58 24.07 38.87
CA ARG A 804 -4.96 23.71 38.50
C ARG A 804 -5.51 22.70 39.50
N TYR A 805 -6.74 22.89 39.96
CA TYR A 805 -7.38 21.90 40.81
C TYR A 805 -8.00 20.80 39.95
N SER A 806 -7.50 19.57 40.09
CA SER A 806 -7.92 18.40 39.32
C SER A 806 -8.22 17.23 40.25
N PHE A 807 -9.37 16.58 40.09
CA PHE A 807 -9.65 15.31 40.76
C PHE A 807 -10.64 14.43 39.98
N THR A 808 -10.62 13.13 40.29
CA THR A 808 -11.54 12.13 39.74
C THR A 808 -12.21 11.40 40.89
N ALA A 809 -13.48 11.69 41.16
CA ALA A 809 -14.29 11.00 42.16
C ALA A 809 -14.93 9.76 41.54
N ARG A 810 -14.78 8.59 42.17
CA ARG A 810 -15.26 7.29 41.65
C ARG A 810 -15.69 6.34 42.78
N PRO A 811 -16.44 5.27 42.50
CA PRO A 811 -16.54 4.13 43.42
C PRO A 811 -15.16 3.51 43.71
N ASP A 812 -15.02 2.88 44.86
CA ASP A 812 -13.82 2.13 45.18
C ASP A 812 -13.78 0.74 44.52
N SER A 813 -12.57 0.22 44.28
CA SER A 813 -12.38 -0.99 43.45
C SER A 813 -11.00 -1.64 43.60
N ASP A 814 -10.97 -2.97 43.62
CA ASP A 814 -9.74 -3.77 43.74
C ASP A 814 -8.79 -3.57 42.56
N ARG A 815 -7.49 -3.43 42.85
CA ARG A 815 -6.42 -3.27 41.84
C ARG A 815 -6.49 -4.36 40.76
N VAL A 816 -6.49 -3.94 39.51
CA VAL A 816 -6.47 -4.85 38.35
C VAL A 816 -5.08 -4.89 37.73
N VAL A 817 -4.60 -6.10 37.39
CA VAL A 817 -3.47 -6.28 36.48
C VAL A 817 -4.05 -6.46 35.08
N VAL A 818 -3.70 -5.58 34.15
CA VAL A 818 -4.33 -5.50 32.82
C VAL A 818 -3.79 -6.60 31.90
N PRO A 819 -4.61 -7.49 31.33
CA PRO A 819 -4.14 -8.52 30.41
C PRO A 819 -3.78 -7.90 29.04
N VAL A 820 -2.67 -8.38 28.47
CA VAL A 820 -2.10 -7.89 27.21
C VAL A 820 -1.61 -9.05 26.34
N LEU A 821 -2.00 -9.06 25.07
CA LEU A 821 -1.39 -9.87 24.01
C LEU A 821 -0.32 -9.02 23.30
N ALA A 822 0.82 -9.61 22.95
CA ALA A 822 1.94 -8.88 22.35
C ALA A 822 2.46 -9.54 21.06
N THR A 823 3.04 -8.77 20.13
CA THR A 823 3.79 -9.33 18.99
C THR A 823 5.17 -9.83 19.40
N ALA A 824 5.83 -10.62 18.54
CA ALA A 824 7.18 -11.12 18.81
C ALA A 824 8.19 -9.97 19.04
N GLU A 825 8.07 -8.92 18.24
CA GLU A 825 8.91 -7.73 18.25
C GLU A 825 8.66 -6.88 19.50
N ALA A 826 7.40 -6.77 19.96
CA ALA A 826 7.10 -6.11 21.24
C ALA A 826 7.66 -6.88 22.44
N LEU A 827 7.56 -8.22 22.45
CA LEU A 827 8.19 -9.06 23.48
C LEU A 827 9.72 -8.93 23.48
N ALA A 828 10.33 -8.86 22.29
CA ALA A 828 11.76 -8.67 22.13
C ALA A 828 12.24 -7.28 22.58
N ALA A 829 11.50 -6.21 22.26
CA ALA A 829 11.80 -4.83 22.67
C ALA A 829 11.61 -4.61 24.18
N LEU A 830 10.61 -5.24 24.79
CA LEU A 830 10.37 -5.23 26.23
C LEU A 830 11.24 -6.26 26.99
N HIS A 831 12.11 -7.01 26.30
CA HIS A 831 12.95 -8.08 26.85
C HIS A 831 12.19 -9.08 27.76
N THR A 832 10.96 -9.44 27.36
CA THR A 832 10.00 -10.18 28.19
C THR A 832 9.44 -11.42 27.49
N THR A 833 8.62 -12.20 28.19
CA THR A 833 8.04 -13.47 27.70
C THR A 833 6.57 -13.61 28.10
N VAL A 834 5.85 -14.50 27.41
CA VAL A 834 4.47 -14.86 27.75
C VAL A 834 4.41 -15.45 29.17
N GLY A 835 3.44 -14.99 29.96
CA GLY A 835 3.29 -15.29 31.39
C GLY A 835 3.91 -14.23 32.32
N ALA A 836 4.71 -13.29 31.81
CA ALA A 836 5.31 -12.24 32.62
C ALA A 836 4.28 -11.24 33.18
N LYS A 837 4.68 -10.53 34.25
CA LYS A 837 4.01 -9.33 34.75
C LYS A 837 5.05 -8.20 34.85
N LEU A 838 4.70 -7.02 34.38
CA LEU A 838 5.57 -5.85 34.33
C LEU A 838 4.75 -4.56 34.39
N THR A 839 5.34 -3.46 34.85
CA THR A 839 4.71 -2.14 34.83
C THR A 839 5.20 -1.37 33.61
N ILE A 840 4.30 -0.91 32.74
CA ILE A 840 4.63 -0.13 31.54
C ILE A 840 3.80 1.18 31.47
N PRO A 841 4.32 2.26 30.84
CA PRO A 841 3.58 3.51 30.69
C PRO A 841 2.56 3.42 29.54
N LEU A 842 1.29 3.20 29.88
CA LEU A 842 0.17 3.23 28.93
C LEU A 842 -0.64 4.52 29.13
N TRP A 843 -0.85 5.31 28.07
CA TRP A 843 -1.49 6.64 28.14
C TRP A 843 -0.94 7.50 29.31
N SER A 844 0.40 7.57 29.39
CA SER A 844 1.20 8.21 30.46
C SER A 844 0.92 7.77 31.91
N SER A 845 0.05 6.78 32.14
CA SER A 845 -0.13 6.10 33.42
C SER A 845 0.77 4.86 33.53
N ALA A 846 1.51 4.75 34.62
CA ALA A 846 2.16 3.49 35.00
C ALA A 846 1.09 2.41 35.20
N THR A 847 1.15 1.34 34.42
CA THR A 847 0.11 0.31 34.34
C THR A 847 0.73 -1.07 34.51
N ASP A 848 0.25 -1.80 35.52
CA ASP A 848 0.67 -3.17 35.79
C ASP A 848 -0.01 -4.10 34.79
N VAL A 849 0.75 -4.66 33.85
CA VAL A 849 0.25 -5.54 32.79
C VAL A 849 0.67 -6.99 33.00
N HIS A 850 -0.13 -7.92 32.48
CA HIS A 850 0.17 -9.34 32.40
C HIS A 850 0.17 -9.79 30.95
N VAL A 851 1.32 -10.32 30.48
CA VAL A 851 1.45 -10.85 29.12
C VAL A 851 0.78 -12.21 29.08
N ILE A 852 -0.45 -12.27 28.56
CA ILE A 852 -1.27 -13.50 28.53
C ILE A 852 -0.97 -14.41 27.33
N GLY A 853 -0.42 -13.86 26.24
CA GLY A 853 -0.19 -14.59 25.01
C GLY A 853 0.53 -13.76 23.95
N GLN A 854 0.78 -14.39 22.80
CA GLN A 854 1.45 -13.79 21.65
C GLN A 854 0.52 -13.78 20.43
N ILE A 855 0.52 -12.67 19.68
CA ILE A 855 -0.15 -12.51 18.39
C ILE A 855 0.88 -12.38 17.26
N GLY A 856 0.57 -12.87 16.06
CA GLY A 856 1.48 -12.79 14.91
C GLY A 856 1.63 -11.37 14.33
N ALA A 857 0.56 -10.57 14.38
CA ALA A 857 0.53 -9.15 14.03
C ALA A 857 -0.74 -8.51 14.63
N LEU A 858 -0.75 -7.19 14.86
CA LEU A 858 -1.93 -6.45 15.33
C LEU A 858 -2.73 -5.90 14.14
N PRO A 859 -4.00 -6.29 13.94
CA PRO A 859 -4.83 -5.69 12.90
C PRO A 859 -5.07 -4.19 13.12
N GLY A 860 -5.35 -3.48 12.03
CA GLY A 860 -5.54 -2.04 12.01
C GLY A 860 -4.24 -1.24 12.14
N ASP A 861 -3.08 -1.88 12.09
CA ASP A 861 -1.77 -1.24 12.18
C ASP A 861 -0.78 -1.75 11.11
N MET A 862 0.38 -1.10 11.05
CA MET A 862 1.51 -1.39 10.17
C MET A 862 2.82 -1.58 10.96
N GLU A 863 2.85 -1.22 12.25
CA GLU A 863 4.00 -1.42 13.14
C GLU A 863 4.17 -2.90 13.53
N GLN A 864 5.42 -3.39 13.55
CA GLN A 864 5.73 -4.79 13.89
C GLN A 864 5.66 -5.04 15.41
N ALA A 865 6.13 -4.08 16.22
CA ALA A 865 5.94 -4.11 17.66
C ALA A 865 4.55 -3.58 18.00
N ALA A 866 3.70 -4.40 18.60
CA ALA A 866 2.35 -4.00 18.99
C ALA A 866 1.83 -4.74 20.22
N LEU A 867 0.93 -4.08 20.95
CA LEU A 867 0.25 -4.57 22.14
C LEU A 867 -1.26 -4.46 21.98
N LEU A 868 -1.99 -5.54 22.24
CA LEU A 868 -3.46 -5.56 22.30
C LEU A 868 -3.87 -5.72 23.77
N VAL A 869 -4.58 -4.72 24.29
CA VAL A 869 -4.85 -4.49 25.71
C VAL A 869 -6.34 -4.60 26.00
N ASP A 870 -6.75 -5.24 27.10
CA ASP A 870 -8.16 -5.27 27.48
C ASP A 870 -8.63 -3.90 27.98
N MET A 871 -9.54 -3.26 27.23
CA MET A 871 -10.04 -1.92 27.54
C MET A 871 -10.85 -1.84 28.84
N PRO A 872 -11.76 -2.78 29.18
CA PRO A 872 -12.39 -2.84 30.51
C PRO A 872 -11.40 -2.85 31.68
N ALA A 873 -10.36 -3.71 31.62
CA ALA A 873 -9.33 -3.78 32.66
C ALA A 873 -8.49 -2.49 32.71
N LEU A 874 -8.10 -1.94 31.55
CA LEU A 874 -7.35 -0.69 31.46
C LEU A 874 -8.15 0.51 31.98
N SER A 875 -9.42 0.64 31.61
CA SER A 875 -10.26 1.77 32.05
C SER A 875 -10.54 1.72 33.55
N LYS A 876 -10.65 0.51 34.12
CA LYS A 876 -10.66 0.27 35.57
C LYS A 876 -9.34 0.69 36.23
N HIS A 877 -8.18 0.34 35.68
CA HIS A 877 -6.87 0.77 36.19
C HIS A 877 -6.65 2.29 36.12
N LEU A 878 -6.98 2.94 34.99
CA LEU A 878 -6.81 4.38 34.81
C LEU A 878 -7.66 5.17 35.81
N GLN A 879 -8.95 4.84 35.95
CA GLN A 879 -9.79 5.46 36.97
C GLN A 879 -9.29 5.14 38.40
N GLN A 880 -8.73 3.94 38.64
CA GLN A 880 -8.13 3.58 39.93
C GLN A 880 -6.96 4.48 40.34
N THR A 881 -6.01 4.73 39.43
CA THR A 881 -4.88 5.64 39.67
C THR A 881 -5.29 7.11 39.66
N GLY A 882 -6.50 7.43 39.20
CA GLY A 882 -7.04 8.79 39.08
C GLY A 882 -6.78 9.43 37.72
N TRP A 883 -6.04 8.74 36.85
CA TRP A 883 -5.81 9.14 35.46
C TRP A 883 -7.13 9.19 34.70
N ARG A 884 -7.28 10.24 33.88
CA ARG A 884 -8.47 10.45 33.05
C ARG A 884 -8.34 9.56 31.81
N PRO A 885 -9.27 8.64 31.54
CA PRO A 885 -9.25 7.86 30.31
C PRO A 885 -9.36 8.78 29.06
N PRO A 886 -8.79 8.35 27.92
CA PRO A 886 -8.94 9.08 26.66
C PRO A 886 -10.40 9.04 26.17
N ASN A 887 -10.76 9.96 25.27
CA ASN A 887 -12.02 9.82 24.53
C ASN A 887 -11.94 8.59 23.61
N VAL A 888 -13.09 7.94 23.37
CA VAL A 888 -13.24 7.00 22.25
C VAL A 888 -13.09 7.78 20.95
N ALA A 889 -12.09 7.43 20.14
CA ALA A 889 -11.79 8.06 18.86
C ALA A 889 -11.67 7.04 17.70
N GLU A 890 -11.91 5.75 17.98
CA GLU A 890 -11.83 4.66 17.01
C GLU A 890 -12.95 3.66 17.30
N TRP A 891 -13.75 3.30 16.30
CA TRP A 891 -14.75 2.22 16.38
C TRP A 891 -14.47 1.13 15.34
N TRP A 892 -14.55 -0.10 15.79
CA TRP A 892 -14.37 -1.31 15.00
C TRP A 892 -15.73 -1.91 14.70
N VAL A 893 -16.10 -2.00 13.43
CA VAL A 893 -17.49 -2.24 13.02
C VAL A 893 -17.59 -3.49 12.13
N GLN A 894 -18.50 -4.37 12.52
CA GLN A 894 -18.91 -5.55 11.76
C GLN A 894 -20.22 -5.24 11.03
N THR A 895 -20.29 -5.61 9.75
CA THR A 895 -21.42 -5.29 8.86
C THR A 895 -22.02 -6.55 8.26
N ASP A 896 -23.33 -6.57 8.02
CA ASP A 896 -23.95 -7.54 7.12
C ASP A 896 -23.26 -7.46 5.74
N PRO A 897 -22.74 -8.57 5.17
CA PRO A 897 -22.04 -8.57 3.89
C PRO A 897 -22.82 -7.96 2.72
N ALA A 898 -24.15 -8.01 2.75
CA ALA A 898 -25.06 -7.46 1.74
C ALA A 898 -25.36 -5.96 1.93
N MET A 899 -25.41 -5.47 3.18
CA MET A 899 -25.66 -4.05 3.48
C MET A 899 -24.40 -3.21 3.71
N HIS A 900 -23.24 -3.84 3.87
CA HIS A 900 -21.93 -3.21 4.08
C HIS A 900 -21.64 -1.92 3.28
N ALA A 901 -21.99 -1.88 1.98
CA ALA A 901 -21.77 -0.68 1.16
C ALA A 901 -22.70 0.49 1.56
N GLN A 902 -23.88 0.20 2.12
CA GLN A 902 -24.81 1.17 2.69
C GLN A 902 -24.31 1.65 4.06
N ALA A 903 -23.72 0.77 4.88
CA ALA A 903 -23.07 1.15 6.14
C ALA A 903 -21.91 2.13 5.89
N ALA A 904 -21.04 1.86 4.92
CA ALA A 904 -19.95 2.77 4.53
C ALA A 904 -20.48 4.12 4.01
N ALA A 905 -21.46 4.09 3.10
CA ALA A 905 -22.09 5.29 2.56
C ALA A 905 -22.92 6.09 3.58
N GLY A 906 -23.39 5.45 4.66
CA GLY A 906 -24.06 6.10 5.78
C GLY A 906 -23.09 6.70 6.80
N ALA A 907 -21.86 6.18 6.89
CA ALA A 907 -20.82 6.71 7.77
C ALA A 907 -20.08 7.92 7.16
N ALA A 908 -19.88 7.95 5.84
CA ALA A 908 -19.12 9.00 5.15
C ALA A 908 -19.67 10.44 5.32
N PRO A 909 -21.00 10.68 5.49
CA PRO A 909 -21.53 12.02 5.78
C PRO A 909 -21.38 12.48 7.24
N LEU A 910 -20.78 11.68 8.14
CA LEU A 910 -20.61 12.06 9.54
C LEU A 910 -19.38 12.97 9.69
N GLU A 911 -19.62 14.26 9.95
CA GLU A 911 -18.58 15.27 10.13
C GLU A 911 -17.48 14.83 11.11
N GLY A 912 -16.22 15.00 10.71
CA GLY A 912 -15.06 14.63 11.51
C GLY A 912 -14.77 13.12 11.63
N LEU A 913 -15.44 12.26 10.84
CA LEU A 913 -15.26 10.81 10.89
C LEU A 913 -14.58 10.26 9.62
N GLN A 914 -13.35 9.78 9.75
CA GLN A 914 -12.64 9.05 8.69
C GLN A 914 -13.18 7.61 8.60
N VAL A 915 -13.66 7.21 7.42
CA VAL A 915 -14.17 5.87 7.15
C VAL A 915 -13.11 5.01 6.46
N ILE A 916 -12.56 4.03 7.17
CA ILE A 916 -11.62 3.04 6.62
C ILE A 916 -12.43 1.79 6.25
N ASP A 917 -12.80 1.68 4.97
CA ASP A 917 -13.50 0.50 4.41
C ASP A 917 -12.52 -0.55 3.88
N ARG A 918 -12.65 -1.78 4.38
CA ARG A 918 -11.90 -2.97 3.93
C ARG A 918 -12.09 -3.28 2.44
N LYS A 919 -13.30 -3.12 1.89
CA LYS A 919 -13.57 -3.38 0.48
C LYS A 919 -13.01 -2.27 -0.41
N ALA A 920 -13.17 -1.00 -0.03
CA ALA A 920 -12.53 0.12 -0.70
C ALA A 920 -11.00 -0.04 -0.73
N LEU A 921 -10.34 -0.37 0.40
CA LEU A 921 -8.91 -0.64 0.45
C LEU A 921 -8.49 -1.78 -0.49
N ALA A 922 -9.25 -2.88 -0.51
CA ALA A 922 -8.97 -4.02 -1.40
C ALA A 922 -9.14 -3.69 -2.89
N VAL A 923 -10.02 -2.74 -3.25
CA VAL A 923 -10.17 -2.21 -4.62
C VAL A 923 -9.01 -1.27 -4.97
N HIS A 924 -8.68 -0.30 -4.11
CA HIS A 924 -7.55 0.61 -4.35
C HIS A 924 -6.22 -0.16 -4.47
N ALA A 925 -6.00 -1.18 -3.64
CA ALA A 925 -4.84 -2.06 -3.77
C ALA A 925 -4.87 -2.93 -5.03
N ALA A 926 -6.05 -3.30 -5.54
CA ALA A 926 -6.16 -4.03 -6.81
C ALA A 926 -5.81 -3.15 -8.02
N ASP A 927 -6.15 -1.87 -7.98
CA ASP A 927 -5.95 -0.90 -9.06
C ASP A 927 -4.59 -0.15 -9.01
N ASP A 928 -3.83 -0.30 -7.91
CA ASP A 928 -2.43 0.15 -7.79
C ASP A 928 -1.60 -0.21 -9.04
N PRO A 929 -1.06 0.79 -9.79
CA PRO A 929 -0.29 0.54 -11.00
C PRO A 929 0.93 -0.36 -10.80
N PHE A 930 1.58 -0.34 -9.62
CA PHE A 930 2.77 -1.17 -9.37
C PHE A 930 2.40 -2.67 -9.25
N GLY A 931 1.50 -3.02 -8.34
CA GLY A 931 1.03 -4.39 -8.15
C GLY A 931 0.19 -4.94 -9.31
N ALA A 932 -0.61 -4.10 -9.96
CA ALA A 932 -1.23 -4.44 -11.25
C ALA A 932 -0.17 -4.67 -12.34
N GLY A 933 0.86 -3.81 -12.38
CA GLY A 933 2.04 -3.91 -13.23
C GLY A 933 2.72 -5.29 -13.16
N ALA A 934 3.16 -5.68 -11.97
CA ALA A 934 3.85 -6.95 -11.74
C ALA A 934 3.02 -8.17 -12.19
N ARG A 935 1.72 -8.20 -11.87
CA ARG A 935 0.82 -9.31 -12.26
C ARG A 935 0.67 -9.44 -13.78
N ILE A 936 0.42 -8.33 -14.48
CA ILE A 936 0.28 -8.33 -15.94
C ILE A 936 1.59 -8.76 -16.62
N ALA A 937 2.74 -8.32 -16.11
CA ALA A 937 4.05 -8.73 -16.61
C ALA A 937 4.32 -10.24 -16.45
N LEU A 938 3.88 -10.85 -15.34
CA LEU A 938 3.92 -12.30 -15.16
C LEU A 938 2.99 -13.01 -16.17
N PHE A 939 1.79 -12.49 -16.44
CA PHE A 939 0.92 -13.04 -17.48
C PHE A 939 1.52 -12.92 -18.89
N ILE A 940 2.24 -11.83 -19.19
CA ILE A 940 3.01 -11.67 -20.44
C ILE A 940 4.13 -12.73 -20.53
N ALA A 941 4.81 -13.04 -19.42
CA ALA A 941 5.80 -14.11 -19.38
C ALA A 941 5.19 -15.51 -19.55
N ALA A 942 4.02 -15.78 -18.97
CA ALA A 942 3.28 -17.03 -19.16
C ALA A 942 2.82 -17.21 -20.62
N LEU A 943 2.26 -16.17 -21.23
CA LEU A 943 1.87 -16.17 -22.65
C LEU A 943 3.09 -16.33 -23.57
N GLY A 944 4.17 -15.60 -23.28
CA GLY A 944 5.44 -15.72 -23.99
C GLY A 944 6.03 -17.12 -23.92
N ALA A 945 5.93 -17.78 -22.76
CA ALA A 945 6.35 -19.16 -22.58
C ALA A 945 5.55 -20.14 -23.46
N ILE A 946 4.24 -19.95 -23.57
CA ILE A 946 3.37 -20.76 -24.45
C ILE A 946 3.75 -20.55 -25.93
N LEU A 947 3.99 -19.31 -26.35
CA LEU A 947 4.39 -18.99 -27.73
C LEU A 947 5.76 -19.59 -28.10
N LEU A 948 6.75 -19.48 -27.21
CA LEU A 948 8.08 -20.05 -27.41
C LEU A 948 8.05 -21.59 -27.37
N ALA A 949 7.22 -22.18 -26.51
CA ALA A 949 6.97 -23.63 -26.48
C ALA A 949 6.37 -24.11 -27.81
N LEU A 950 5.34 -23.43 -28.32
CA LEU A 950 4.68 -23.76 -29.60
C LEU A 950 5.69 -23.79 -30.76
N VAL A 951 6.58 -22.79 -30.86
CA VAL A 951 7.60 -22.73 -31.92
C VAL A 951 8.62 -23.87 -31.79
N GLY A 952 9.12 -24.14 -30.58
CA GLY A 952 10.09 -25.22 -30.37
C GLY A 952 9.51 -26.62 -30.57
N VAL A 953 8.28 -26.86 -30.10
CA VAL A 953 7.53 -28.12 -30.32
C VAL A 953 7.25 -28.33 -31.80
N ALA A 954 6.75 -27.32 -32.52
CA ALA A 954 6.49 -27.41 -33.96
C ALA A 954 7.77 -27.73 -34.77
N VAL A 955 8.93 -27.25 -34.32
CA VAL A 955 10.22 -27.58 -34.93
C VAL A 955 10.70 -28.97 -34.59
N ASP A 956 10.63 -29.42 -33.34
CA ASP A 956 11.07 -30.80 -33.04
C ASP A 956 10.19 -31.82 -33.75
N VAL A 957 8.88 -31.66 -33.69
CA VAL A 957 7.91 -32.51 -34.43
C VAL A 957 8.34 -32.63 -35.91
N ARG A 958 8.72 -31.51 -36.55
CA ARG A 958 9.25 -31.48 -37.93
C ARG A 958 10.65 -32.12 -38.09
N ALA A 959 11.52 -32.02 -37.09
CA ALA A 959 12.87 -32.58 -37.10
C ALA A 959 12.88 -34.09 -36.83
N THR A 960 12.17 -34.53 -35.79
CA THR A 960 11.90 -35.92 -35.41
C THR A 960 11.22 -36.66 -36.56
N ALA A 961 10.24 -36.06 -37.25
CA ALA A 961 9.69 -36.62 -38.49
C ALA A 961 10.79 -36.87 -39.55
N ARG A 962 11.63 -35.89 -39.85
CA ARG A 962 12.72 -36.04 -40.84
C ARG A 962 13.72 -37.14 -40.50
N ARG A 963 14.09 -37.29 -39.21
CA ARG A 963 15.00 -38.35 -38.76
C ARG A 963 14.38 -39.74 -38.92
N ARG A 964 13.11 -39.89 -38.51
CA ARG A 964 12.46 -41.20 -38.40
C ARG A 964 11.94 -41.78 -39.72
N VAL A 965 11.78 -41.01 -40.81
CA VAL A 965 11.34 -41.56 -42.12
C VAL A 965 12.19 -42.75 -42.57
N ALA A 966 13.51 -42.71 -42.41
CA ALA A 966 14.38 -43.81 -42.81
C ALA A 966 14.20 -45.07 -41.93
N GLU A 967 14.17 -44.91 -40.61
CA GLU A 967 14.04 -46.03 -39.66
C GLU A 967 12.63 -46.66 -39.75
N LEU A 968 11.59 -45.84 -39.92
CA LEU A 968 10.22 -46.29 -40.11
C LEU A 968 10.00 -46.94 -41.49
N ALA A 969 10.73 -46.52 -42.53
CA ALA A 969 10.71 -47.20 -43.82
C ALA A 969 11.26 -48.63 -43.69
N VAL A 970 12.39 -48.82 -42.99
CA VAL A 970 12.97 -50.15 -42.71
C VAL A 970 12.01 -51.02 -41.88
N LEU A 971 11.39 -50.46 -40.82
CA LEU A 971 10.40 -51.19 -40.02
C LEU A 971 9.15 -51.58 -40.84
N ASN A 972 8.69 -50.72 -41.74
CA ASN A 972 7.57 -50.98 -42.64
C ASN A 972 7.93 -52.05 -43.70
N THR A 973 9.17 -52.09 -44.22
CA THR A 973 9.62 -53.19 -45.09
C THR A 973 9.87 -54.50 -44.32
N LEU A 974 10.02 -54.45 -43.00
CA LEU A 974 10.01 -55.61 -42.09
C LEU A 974 8.59 -55.98 -41.60
N GLY A 975 7.53 -55.40 -42.20
CA GLY A 975 6.13 -55.77 -41.95
C GLY A 975 5.38 -54.95 -40.89
N ALA A 976 6.01 -53.94 -40.26
CA ALA A 976 5.34 -53.13 -39.24
C ALA A 976 4.33 -52.14 -39.86
N THR A 977 3.03 -52.36 -39.66
CA THR A 977 1.98 -51.57 -40.32
C THR A 977 2.05 -50.06 -39.99
N PRO A 978 1.68 -49.16 -40.93
CA PRO A 978 1.59 -47.73 -40.67
C PRO A 978 0.61 -47.32 -39.56
N ASN A 979 -0.32 -48.19 -39.17
CA ASN A 979 -1.15 -48.02 -37.98
C ASN A 979 -0.36 -48.24 -36.69
N LEU A 980 0.42 -49.31 -36.61
CA LEU A 980 1.26 -49.63 -35.45
C LEU A 980 2.34 -48.57 -35.25
N LEU A 981 3.04 -48.19 -36.33
CA LEU A 981 4.09 -47.17 -36.29
C LEU A 981 3.55 -45.78 -35.87
N ALA A 982 2.37 -45.38 -36.36
CA ALA A 982 1.71 -44.14 -35.93
C ALA A 982 1.30 -44.17 -34.45
N ARG A 983 0.77 -45.30 -33.95
CA ARG A 983 0.41 -45.46 -32.53
C ARG A 983 1.62 -45.44 -31.61
N ALA A 984 2.73 -46.07 -32.00
CA ALA A 984 3.98 -46.04 -31.23
C ALA A 984 4.55 -44.62 -31.11
N LEU A 985 4.56 -43.84 -32.21
CA LEU A 985 4.96 -42.43 -32.18
C LEU A 985 4.05 -41.60 -31.26
N MET A 986 2.74 -41.76 -31.35
CA MET A 986 1.79 -41.05 -30.48
C MET A 986 2.00 -41.39 -29.00
N PHE A 987 2.22 -42.66 -28.67
CA PHE A 987 2.47 -43.08 -27.28
C PHE A 987 3.79 -42.53 -26.73
N GLU A 988 4.87 -42.55 -27.52
CA GLU A 988 6.15 -41.97 -27.11
C GLU A 988 6.05 -40.45 -26.91
N GLN A 989 5.42 -39.72 -27.84
CA GLN A 989 5.23 -38.27 -27.70
C GLN A 989 4.30 -37.93 -26.53
N ALA A 990 3.25 -38.72 -26.28
CA ALA A 990 2.38 -38.55 -25.11
C ALA A 990 3.12 -38.78 -23.78
N PHE A 991 3.97 -39.83 -23.71
CA PHE A 991 4.78 -40.11 -22.54
C PHE A 991 5.81 -39.00 -22.27
N LEU A 992 6.54 -38.57 -23.30
CA LEU A 992 7.53 -37.50 -23.20
C LEU A 992 6.90 -36.13 -22.89
N ALA A 993 5.73 -35.84 -23.46
CA ALA A 993 5.01 -34.59 -23.18
C ALA A 993 4.36 -34.57 -21.79
N GLY A 994 3.70 -35.66 -21.38
CA GLY A 994 3.13 -35.80 -20.04
C GLY A 994 4.18 -35.76 -18.94
N LEU A 995 5.35 -36.36 -19.18
CA LEU A 995 6.54 -36.19 -18.33
C LEU A 995 6.97 -34.72 -18.27
N GLY A 996 7.12 -34.05 -19.42
CA GLY A 996 7.52 -32.64 -19.47
C GLY A 996 6.56 -31.75 -18.67
N VAL A 997 5.26 -31.95 -18.83
CA VAL A 997 4.21 -31.23 -18.09
C VAL A 997 4.25 -31.52 -16.60
N THR A 998 4.35 -32.79 -16.18
CA THR A 998 4.38 -33.15 -14.74
C THR A 998 5.66 -32.65 -14.05
N VAL A 999 6.81 -32.73 -14.71
CA VAL A 999 8.06 -32.11 -14.25
C VAL A 999 7.93 -30.60 -14.16
N GLY A 1000 7.35 -29.96 -15.19
CA GLY A 1000 7.19 -28.50 -15.24
C GLY A 1000 6.29 -27.98 -14.12
N LEU A 1001 5.15 -28.62 -13.88
CA LEU A 1001 4.25 -28.31 -12.76
C LEU A 1001 4.97 -28.47 -11.41
N ALA A 1002 5.68 -29.58 -11.20
CA ALA A 1002 6.39 -29.84 -9.94
C ALA A 1002 7.52 -28.83 -9.67
N VAL A 1003 8.33 -28.49 -10.68
CA VAL A 1003 9.40 -27.50 -10.56
C VAL A 1003 8.85 -26.09 -10.37
N GLY A 1004 7.83 -25.69 -11.15
CA GLY A 1004 7.21 -24.38 -11.03
C GLY A 1004 6.56 -24.17 -9.66
N MET A 1005 5.80 -25.15 -9.18
CA MET A 1005 5.16 -25.12 -7.86
C MET A 1005 6.17 -25.12 -6.71
N LEU A 1006 7.26 -25.88 -6.82
CA LEU A 1006 8.33 -25.90 -5.81
C LEU A 1006 8.98 -24.52 -5.70
N VAL A 1007 9.41 -23.93 -6.82
CA VAL A 1007 10.05 -22.60 -6.84
C VAL A 1007 9.08 -21.51 -6.37
N ALA A 1008 7.81 -21.58 -6.79
CA ALA A 1008 6.77 -20.65 -6.32
C ALA A 1008 6.63 -20.65 -4.79
N ARG A 1009 6.67 -21.84 -4.18
CA ARG A 1009 6.54 -22.00 -2.72
C ARG A 1009 7.81 -21.62 -1.96
N THR A 1010 9.00 -21.80 -2.52
CA THR A 1010 10.27 -21.41 -1.88
C THR A 1010 10.59 -19.93 -2.02
N THR A 1011 10.11 -19.28 -3.08
CA THR A 1011 10.58 -17.97 -3.53
C THR A 1011 9.48 -16.90 -3.55
N GLY A 1012 8.21 -17.27 -3.76
CA GLY A 1012 7.09 -16.33 -3.80
C GLY A 1012 6.93 -15.45 -2.55
N PRO A 1013 6.92 -16.02 -1.34
CA PRO A 1013 6.84 -15.25 -0.08
C PRO A 1013 8.01 -14.27 0.15
N LEU A 1014 9.11 -14.41 -0.59
CA LEU A 1014 10.34 -13.63 -0.44
C LEU A 1014 10.52 -12.56 -1.54
N VAL A 1015 9.75 -12.63 -2.63
CA VAL A 1015 9.83 -11.71 -3.77
C VAL A 1015 8.71 -10.67 -3.75
N ILE A 1016 7.59 -10.94 -3.07
CA ILE A 1016 6.50 -9.97 -2.95
C ILE A 1016 6.86 -8.93 -1.88
N LEU A 1017 6.93 -7.67 -2.30
CA LEU A 1017 7.20 -6.50 -1.48
C LEU A 1017 6.00 -5.56 -1.42
N THR A 1018 6.03 -4.62 -0.47
CA THR A 1018 5.19 -3.42 -0.47
C THR A 1018 5.81 -2.35 -1.38
N PRO A 1019 5.08 -1.28 -1.75
CA PRO A 1019 5.66 -0.11 -2.41
C PRO A 1019 6.80 0.55 -1.61
N SER A 1020 6.87 0.36 -0.29
CA SER A 1020 7.93 0.87 0.59
C SER A 1020 9.16 -0.06 0.68
N ALA A 1021 9.35 -0.97 -0.28
CA ALA A 1021 10.44 -1.95 -0.33
C ALA A 1021 10.54 -2.94 0.85
N SER A 1022 9.57 -2.91 1.77
CA SER A 1022 9.45 -3.83 2.91
C SER A 1022 8.68 -5.09 2.54
N ARG A 1023 8.72 -6.11 3.41
CA ARG A 1023 7.81 -7.26 3.30
C ARG A 1023 6.36 -6.83 3.63
N PRO A 1024 5.35 -7.41 2.98
CA PRO A 1024 3.95 -7.17 3.33
C PRO A 1024 3.67 -7.66 4.75
N VAL A 1025 2.85 -6.89 5.49
CA VAL A 1025 2.28 -7.30 6.77
C VAL A 1025 0.78 -7.48 6.56
N PRO A 1026 0.22 -8.70 6.69
CA PRO A 1026 0.90 -9.94 7.06
C PRO A 1026 1.70 -10.58 5.90
N PRO A 1027 2.67 -11.47 6.19
CA PRO A 1027 3.56 -12.06 5.18
C PRO A 1027 2.81 -12.80 4.06
N ALA A 1028 3.30 -12.70 2.82
CA ALA A 1028 2.62 -13.28 1.65
C ALA A 1028 2.61 -14.82 1.66
N LEU A 1029 1.42 -15.43 1.75
CA LEU A 1029 1.24 -16.89 1.68
C LEU A 1029 1.07 -17.35 0.23
N THR A 1030 1.89 -18.30 -0.25
CA THR A 1030 1.83 -18.81 -1.63
C THR A 1030 0.44 -19.37 -1.97
N THR A 1031 -0.29 -18.69 -2.85
CA THR A 1031 -1.55 -19.17 -3.42
C THR A 1031 -1.36 -19.67 -4.85
N THR A 1032 -2.25 -20.55 -5.29
CA THR A 1032 -2.20 -21.17 -6.63
C THR A 1032 -3.60 -21.21 -7.18
N ASP A 1033 -3.87 -20.38 -8.19
CA ASP A 1033 -5.05 -20.56 -9.02
C ASP A 1033 -4.82 -21.76 -9.94
N TRP A 1034 -5.44 -22.89 -9.59
CA TRP A 1034 -5.29 -24.15 -10.31
C TRP A 1034 -5.91 -24.09 -11.71
N TRP A 1035 -6.88 -23.22 -11.98
CA TRP A 1035 -7.56 -23.21 -13.29
C TRP A 1035 -6.64 -22.71 -14.43
N PRO A 1036 -5.95 -21.56 -14.33
CA PRO A 1036 -4.96 -21.14 -15.31
C PRO A 1036 -3.75 -22.09 -15.37
N VAL A 1037 -3.25 -22.57 -14.23
CA VAL A 1037 -2.07 -23.47 -14.17
C VAL A 1037 -2.33 -24.80 -14.89
N LEU A 1038 -3.45 -25.46 -14.57
CA LEU A 1038 -3.84 -26.71 -15.24
C LEU A 1038 -4.29 -26.43 -16.68
N GLY A 1039 -4.89 -25.26 -16.95
CA GLY A 1039 -5.27 -24.80 -18.28
C GLY A 1039 -4.09 -24.66 -19.24
N THR A 1040 -3.01 -23.97 -18.86
CA THR A 1040 -1.82 -23.82 -19.72
C THR A 1040 -1.06 -25.13 -19.86
N ALA A 1041 -0.96 -25.92 -18.79
CA ALA A 1041 -0.40 -27.27 -18.82
C ALA A 1041 -1.16 -28.21 -19.80
N ALA A 1042 -2.49 -28.23 -19.72
CA ALA A 1042 -3.34 -29.03 -20.61
C ALA A 1042 -3.33 -28.52 -22.05
N ALA A 1043 -3.32 -27.20 -22.27
CA ALA A 1043 -3.22 -26.61 -23.60
C ALA A 1043 -1.90 -26.95 -24.29
N LEU A 1044 -0.77 -26.86 -23.57
CA LEU A 1044 0.55 -27.25 -24.07
C LEU A 1044 0.63 -28.77 -24.33
N LEU A 1045 0.06 -29.61 -23.45
CA LEU A 1045 -0.05 -31.04 -23.69
C LEU A 1045 -0.85 -31.34 -24.97
N ALA A 1046 -2.08 -30.82 -25.08
CA ALA A 1046 -2.96 -31.03 -26.23
C ALA A 1046 -2.31 -30.55 -27.53
N LEU A 1047 -1.65 -29.39 -27.52
CA LEU A 1047 -0.90 -28.86 -28.66
C LEU A 1047 0.23 -29.81 -29.10
N THR A 1048 1.03 -30.34 -28.17
CA THR A 1048 2.09 -31.30 -28.50
C THR A 1048 1.53 -32.59 -29.11
N LEU A 1049 0.40 -33.09 -28.59
CA LEU A 1049 -0.30 -34.28 -29.09
C LEU A 1049 -0.90 -34.06 -30.48
N VAL A 1050 -1.54 -32.91 -30.73
CA VAL A 1050 -2.08 -32.54 -32.05
C VAL A 1050 -0.96 -32.44 -33.08
N MET A 1051 0.16 -31.80 -32.73
CA MET A 1051 1.33 -31.68 -33.62
C MET A 1051 2.00 -33.04 -33.89
N ALA A 1052 2.12 -33.90 -32.88
CA ALA A 1052 2.57 -35.29 -33.05
C ALA A 1052 1.62 -36.08 -33.98
N GLY A 1053 0.30 -35.91 -33.83
CA GLY A 1053 -0.72 -36.54 -34.67
C GLY A 1053 -0.65 -36.08 -36.14
N LEU A 1054 -0.47 -34.78 -36.38
CA LEU A 1054 -0.25 -34.21 -37.72
C LEU A 1054 1.03 -34.74 -38.38
N VAL A 1055 2.07 -35.06 -37.61
CA VAL A 1055 3.24 -35.78 -38.12
C VAL A 1055 2.93 -37.25 -38.38
N ALA A 1056 2.25 -37.96 -37.48
CA ALA A 1056 1.90 -39.36 -37.69
C ALA A 1056 1.03 -39.59 -38.95
N THR A 1057 0.11 -38.68 -39.26
CA THR A 1057 -0.72 -38.73 -40.49
C THR A 1057 0.09 -38.37 -41.74
N THR A 1058 0.86 -37.28 -41.74
CA THR A 1058 1.68 -36.88 -42.90
C THR A 1058 2.84 -37.84 -43.17
N MET A 1059 3.35 -38.56 -42.15
CA MET A 1059 4.32 -39.63 -42.32
C MET A 1059 3.73 -40.87 -42.98
N ARG A 1060 2.47 -41.24 -42.68
CA ARG A 1060 1.76 -42.34 -43.36
C ARG A 1060 1.70 -42.13 -44.88
N GLN A 1061 1.30 -40.92 -45.30
CA GLN A 1061 1.26 -40.54 -46.72
C GLN A 1061 2.65 -40.63 -47.38
N ARG A 1062 3.70 -40.21 -46.66
CA ARG A 1062 5.09 -40.22 -47.17
C ARG A 1062 5.73 -41.61 -47.21
N LEU A 1063 5.37 -42.51 -46.29
CA LEU A 1063 5.87 -43.89 -46.30
C LEU A 1063 5.36 -44.64 -47.55
N ALA A 1064 4.08 -44.48 -47.91
CA ALA A 1064 3.53 -45.03 -49.15
C ALA A 1064 4.27 -44.48 -50.40
N ALA A 1065 4.47 -43.16 -50.47
CA ALA A 1065 5.21 -42.53 -51.56
C ALA A 1065 6.71 -42.91 -51.61
N ALA A 1066 7.32 -43.24 -50.47
CA ALA A 1066 8.70 -43.70 -50.41
C ALA A 1066 8.85 -45.16 -50.88
N GLN A 1067 7.90 -46.04 -50.54
CA GLN A 1067 7.88 -47.42 -51.04
C GLN A 1067 7.78 -47.46 -52.58
N LEU A 1068 6.95 -46.59 -53.18
CA LEU A 1068 6.85 -46.47 -54.64
C LEU A 1068 8.16 -46.03 -55.32
N ARG A 1069 9.01 -45.25 -54.65
CA ARG A 1069 10.34 -44.89 -55.18
C ARG A 1069 11.37 -45.99 -55.01
N ILE A 1070 11.41 -46.65 -53.84
CA ILE A 1070 12.33 -47.78 -53.59
C ILE A 1070 12.01 -48.97 -54.51
N GLY A 1071 10.76 -49.10 -54.96
CA GLY A 1071 10.37 -50.06 -56.01
C GLY A 1071 10.72 -49.66 -57.45
N ALA A 1072 11.22 -48.44 -57.68
CA ALA A 1072 11.61 -47.94 -59.02
C ALA A 1072 13.14 -47.91 -59.23
N ASP A 1073 13.92 -48.07 -58.17
CA ASP A 1073 15.38 -48.30 -58.22
C ASP A 1073 15.70 -49.83 -58.24
N ARG A 1074 14.91 -50.62 -58.99
CA ARG A 1074 15.01 -52.08 -59.11
C ARG A 1074 14.80 -52.53 -60.56
#